data_AF-A0A9L0R9M8-F1
#
_entry.id   AF-A0A9L0R9M8-F1
#
_cell.length_a   1.000
_cell.length_b   1.000
_cell.length_c   1.000
_cell.angle_alpha   90.00
_cell.angle_beta   90.00
_cell.angle_gamma   90.00
#
_symmetry.space_group_name_H-M   'P 1'
#
loop_
_entity.id
_entity.type
_entity.pdbx_description
1 polymer ?
#
loop_
_entity_poly.entity_id
_entity_poly.type
_entity_poly.pdbx_seq_one_letter_code
_entity_poly.pdbx_strand_id
1 'polypeptide(L)'
;MDLPVEEWKSYILEKWALLPKSVQVTISKAETLSDIFLHSSSLLQPEDEMFLKRLSRGYLVGKDPNAPLFYREEGNKKFQEKDYTGATVLYSKGVSHSRPNTEDTSLCYANRSAALFHLGQYETCLEDIVRAQMHGYPERLQPKMMLRKAECLVLLGRLQEASQTISDLESSFAAKPTLAASQFQILQRTLCRLKMKIQKKENLTETVSAALTKAFEDMDLREENKQISSASASVSLCTDPFKGRYLIATKDILPGELLVKEDAFVSVLNPAEVLPLHLGLESKWDTRVTNGDLYCHRCLKRSLAPVPCDGCSYAKYCSQECMQQAWDLYHNIECSLGALLLTLGVFCHVALRSTLLARFEDAGEVTRKLCGDISNKDTRLPESKNLVQTLSYDLGGESEKNGKTVETPIPGCDINGKYENNYYAVCNLLPHTENHSAEYKFLCALSISALCRQLEAASPQALMTGLTSSKLKAAMAPVLCPESSIWGVAMLRHMLQLQCNAQAITAIQQTGSKENIITDSRQVRLATGIFPVVSLLNHSCSPNTSMSFVSTVATVRASQHIGKGQEILHCYGPHESRMGVAERQQKLRSQYFFDCTCPACQHGKHRTTAEPRWEAFCCCSCRALIQGDEVLSCGNASCTESVSRDHLVSRLQDLQQQVGIARKLLRNGKLERAIQQLLGCQHDAESFLSAEHSVVGEIEDDLAQAYAALGDWQKSAAHLQKSLRVVEVRHGPSSVEMGHELFKLAQIFFNGTHHHLKSSC
;
A
#
# COMPACT_ATOMS: atom_id res chain seq x y z
N MET A 1 11.00 7.02 2.72
CA MET A 1 9.76 7.65 2.21
C MET A 1 8.74 7.92 3.31
N ASP A 2 8.73 7.14 4.38
CA ASP A 2 7.86 7.40 5.54
C ASP A 2 8.20 8.72 6.21
N LEU A 3 9.47 8.91 6.57
CA LEU A 3 10.01 10.16 7.12
C LEU A 3 10.46 11.11 6.00
N PRO A 4 10.81 12.39 6.34
CA PRO A 4 11.31 13.35 5.37
C PRO A 4 12.48 12.84 4.53
N VAL A 5 12.74 13.50 3.40
CA VAL A 5 13.91 13.19 2.56
C VAL A 5 15.21 13.25 3.36
N GLU A 6 16.18 12.40 3.01
CA GLU A 6 17.41 12.21 3.80
C GLU A 6 18.22 13.51 3.94
N GLU A 7 18.16 14.40 2.95
CA GLU A 7 18.79 15.72 2.99
C GLU A 7 18.18 16.61 4.08
N TRP A 8 16.86 16.58 4.27
CA TRP A 8 16.20 17.30 5.36
C TRP A 8 16.53 16.68 6.71
N LYS A 9 16.49 15.35 6.81
CA LYS A 9 16.85 14.66 8.06
C LYS A 9 18.27 15.00 8.49
N SER A 10 19.22 14.89 7.57
CA SER A 10 20.64 15.16 7.83
C SER A 10 20.83 16.62 8.28
N TYR A 11 20.19 17.56 7.59
CA TYR A 11 20.21 18.98 7.95
C TYR A 11 19.67 19.24 9.37
N ILE A 12 18.56 18.60 9.77
CA ILE A 12 17.97 18.78 11.09
C ILE A 12 18.76 18.07 12.20
N LEU A 13 19.35 16.90 11.91
CA LEU A 13 20.21 16.21 12.86
C LEU A 13 21.52 16.97 13.10
N GLU A 14 22.09 17.59 12.06
CA GLU A 14 23.23 18.50 12.20
C GLU A 14 22.84 19.73 13.03
N LYS A 15 21.69 20.35 12.74
CA LYS A 15 21.15 21.45 13.54
C LYS A 15 20.99 21.06 15.01
N TRP A 16 20.42 19.88 15.29
CA TRP A 16 20.30 19.35 16.66
C TRP A 16 21.64 19.24 17.36
N ALA A 17 22.65 18.66 16.70
CA ALA A 17 23.99 18.49 17.25
C ALA A 17 24.67 19.82 17.60
N LEU A 18 24.37 20.89 16.85
CA LEU A 18 24.89 22.24 17.06
C LEU A 18 24.12 23.06 18.11
N LEU A 19 22.96 22.59 18.59
CA LEU A 19 22.21 23.30 19.63
C LEU A 19 23.00 23.35 20.95
N PRO A 20 22.85 24.44 21.74
CA PRO A 20 23.39 24.47 23.09
C PRO A 20 22.89 23.28 23.92
N LYS A 21 23.78 22.66 24.72
CA LYS A 21 23.42 21.53 25.58
C LYS A 21 22.22 21.81 26.49
N SER A 22 22.09 23.06 26.95
CA SER A 22 20.93 23.49 27.75
C SER A 22 19.61 23.31 26.99
N VAL A 23 19.57 23.67 25.70
CA VAL A 23 18.39 23.54 24.84
C VAL A 23 18.09 22.08 24.54
N GLN A 24 19.11 21.28 24.22
CA GLN A 24 18.95 19.84 24.02
C GLN A 24 18.35 19.17 25.28
N VAL A 25 18.85 19.53 26.46
CA VAL A 25 18.31 19.02 27.74
C VAL A 25 16.86 19.46 27.96
N THR A 26 16.51 20.71 27.68
CA THR A 26 15.12 21.21 27.79
C THR A 26 14.16 20.39 26.93
N ILE A 27 14.50 20.18 25.65
CA ILE A 27 13.65 19.39 24.74
C ILE A 27 13.62 17.90 25.14
N SER A 28 14.74 17.37 25.60
CA SER A 28 14.84 15.96 26.01
C SER A 28 14.03 15.64 27.27
N LYS A 29 13.94 16.60 28.20
CA LYS A 29 13.22 16.49 29.48
C LYS A 29 11.78 16.99 29.44
N ALA A 30 11.32 17.51 28.31
CA ALA A 30 9.96 18.00 28.16
C ALA A 30 8.95 16.88 28.46
N GLU A 31 8.04 17.13 29.41
CA GLU A 31 7.07 16.13 29.89
C GLU A 31 5.84 16.02 28.97
N THR A 32 5.57 17.05 28.16
CA THR A 32 4.39 17.13 27.28
C THR A 32 4.77 17.29 25.81
N LEU A 33 3.90 16.81 24.91
CA LEU A 33 4.05 17.05 23.47
C LEU A 33 3.95 18.54 23.11
N SER A 34 3.17 19.31 23.88
CA SER A 34 3.07 20.76 23.73
C SER A 34 4.42 21.44 23.95
N ASP A 35 5.13 21.08 25.03
CA ASP A 35 6.45 21.66 25.32
C ASP A 35 7.47 21.29 24.24
N ILE A 36 7.49 20.02 23.82
CA ILE A 36 8.35 19.55 22.72
C ILE A 36 8.09 20.37 21.46
N PHE A 37 6.82 20.55 21.10
CA PHE A 37 6.44 21.28 19.90
C PHE A 37 6.80 22.77 19.99
N LEU A 38 6.42 23.45 21.07
CA LEU A 38 6.67 24.89 21.23
C LEU A 38 8.16 25.21 21.31
N HIS A 39 8.94 24.44 22.06
CA HIS A 39 10.38 24.63 22.13
C HIS A 39 11.04 24.40 20.77
N SER A 40 10.68 23.33 20.06
CA SER A 40 11.22 23.05 18.72
C SER A 40 10.81 24.11 17.71
N SER A 41 9.54 24.53 17.71
CA SER A 41 8.99 25.54 16.81
C SER A 41 9.69 26.89 16.94
N SER A 42 10.06 27.27 18.17
CA SER A 42 10.82 28.50 18.42
C SER A 42 12.23 28.50 17.80
N LEU A 43 12.77 27.31 17.49
CA LEU A 43 14.09 27.12 16.89
C LEU A 43 14.04 27.09 15.35
N LEU A 44 12.85 27.10 14.74
CA LEU A 44 12.68 27.14 13.29
C LEU A 44 13.00 28.55 12.75
N GLN A 45 14.07 28.64 11.96
CA GLN A 45 14.60 29.87 11.38
C GLN A 45 14.26 29.99 9.88
N PRO A 46 14.31 31.22 9.31
CA PRO A 46 14.06 31.43 7.88
C PRO A 46 14.96 30.61 6.94
N GLU A 47 16.20 30.32 7.35
CA GLU A 47 17.15 29.51 6.57
C GLU A 47 16.68 28.06 6.45
N ASP A 48 16.06 27.51 7.50
CA ASP A 48 15.48 26.17 7.49
C ASP A 48 14.35 26.09 6.46
N GLU A 49 13.47 27.10 6.42
CA GLU A 49 12.38 27.19 5.46
C GLU A 49 12.88 27.36 4.02
N MET A 50 13.94 28.14 3.81
CA MET A 50 14.57 28.29 2.50
C MET A 50 15.19 26.97 2.03
N PHE A 51 15.86 26.24 2.92
CA PHE A 51 16.43 24.93 2.64
C PHE A 51 15.33 23.94 2.24
N LEU A 52 14.24 23.88 3.01
CA LEU A 52 13.10 23.02 2.73
C LEU A 52 12.38 23.37 1.42
N LYS A 53 12.21 24.67 1.14
CA LYS A 53 11.67 25.15 -0.15
C LYS A 53 12.55 24.75 -1.32
N ARG A 54 13.87 24.76 -1.17
CA ARG A 54 14.81 24.30 -2.22
C ARG A 54 14.64 22.82 -2.50
N LEU A 55 14.54 21.97 -1.47
CA LEU A 55 14.28 20.54 -1.63
C LEU A 55 12.91 20.29 -2.31
N SER A 56 11.89 21.03 -1.90
CA SER A 56 10.53 20.92 -2.44
C SER A 56 10.45 21.22 -3.94
N ARG A 57 11.32 22.10 -4.47
CA ARG A 57 11.37 22.38 -5.93
C ARG A 57 11.72 21.17 -6.79
N GLY A 58 12.33 20.13 -6.21
CA GLY A 58 12.60 18.87 -6.90
C GLY A 58 11.34 18.08 -7.26
N TYR A 59 10.20 18.38 -6.63
CA TYR A 59 8.92 17.71 -6.87
C TYR A 59 8.00 18.56 -7.75
N LEU A 60 7.87 18.17 -9.03
CA LEU A 60 7.03 18.85 -10.01
C LEU A 60 5.55 18.47 -9.86
N VAL A 61 4.87 19.03 -8.87
CA VAL A 61 3.43 18.81 -8.62
C VAL A 61 2.52 19.85 -9.29
N GLY A 62 3.09 20.88 -9.89
CA GLY A 62 2.36 21.94 -10.60
C GLY A 62 2.00 21.55 -12.03
N LYS A 63 0.90 22.11 -12.53
CA LYS A 63 0.52 21.99 -13.95
C LYS A 63 1.49 22.79 -14.83
N ASP A 64 2.00 22.14 -15.87
CA ASP A 64 2.96 22.72 -16.83
C ASP A 64 2.28 22.73 -18.21
N PRO A 65 2.10 23.89 -18.85
CA PRO A 65 1.36 24.00 -20.10
C PRO A 65 2.01 23.25 -21.27
N ASN A 66 3.30 22.94 -21.21
CA ASN A 66 4.01 22.22 -22.27
C ASN A 66 3.99 20.70 -22.09
N ALA A 67 3.67 20.21 -20.88
CA ALA A 67 3.66 18.78 -20.59
C ALA A 67 2.58 17.98 -21.34
N PRO A 68 1.34 18.48 -21.55
CA PRO A 68 0.30 17.74 -22.27
C PRO A 68 0.72 17.34 -23.68
N LEU A 69 1.37 18.25 -24.42
CA LEU A 69 1.88 17.98 -25.77
C LEU A 69 2.92 16.87 -25.74
N PHE A 70 3.93 16.99 -24.88
CA PHE A 70 4.99 15.99 -24.73
C PHE A 70 4.43 14.60 -24.41
N TYR A 71 3.60 14.49 -23.37
CA TYR A 71 3.03 13.20 -22.97
C TYR A 71 2.10 12.61 -24.02
N ARG A 72 1.39 13.45 -24.78
CA ARG A 72 0.57 13.00 -25.90
C ARG A 72 1.43 12.42 -27.03
N GLU A 73 2.56 13.03 -27.34
CA GLU A 73 3.49 12.54 -28.36
C GLU A 73 4.15 11.21 -27.94
N GLU A 74 4.63 11.12 -26.70
CA GLU A 74 5.15 9.86 -26.15
C GLU A 74 4.07 8.77 -26.09
N GLY A 75 2.85 9.14 -25.70
CA GLY A 75 1.71 8.24 -25.72
C GLY A 75 1.39 7.71 -27.12
N ASN A 76 1.53 8.57 -28.15
CA ASN A 76 1.35 8.16 -29.55
C ASN A 76 2.42 7.15 -30.00
N LYS A 77 3.68 7.32 -29.57
CA LYS A 77 4.74 6.33 -29.84
C LYS A 77 4.38 4.97 -29.23
N LYS A 78 3.99 4.95 -27.95
CA LYS A 78 3.51 3.71 -27.27
C LYS A 78 2.28 3.09 -27.94
N PHE A 79 1.36 3.91 -28.42
CA PHE A 79 0.20 3.43 -29.15
C PHE A 79 0.59 2.75 -30.47
N GLN A 80 1.57 3.31 -31.20
CA GLN A 80 2.11 2.71 -32.44
C GLN A 80 2.84 1.39 -32.16
N GLU A 81 3.55 1.30 -31.04
CA GLU A 81 4.17 0.07 -30.52
C GLU A 81 3.15 -0.98 -30.06
N LYS A 82 1.84 -0.67 -30.08
CA LYS A 82 0.74 -1.49 -29.50
C LYS A 82 0.84 -1.69 -27.99
N ASP A 83 1.68 -0.91 -27.31
CA ASP A 83 1.66 -0.80 -25.85
C ASP A 83 0.55 0.15 -25.42
N TYR A 84 -0.69 -0.36 -25.50
CA TYR A 84 -1.88 0.42 -25.15
C TYR A 84 -1.92 0.80 -23.66
N THR A 85 -1.35 -0.03 -22.78
CA THR A 85 -1.29 0.28 -21.34
C THR A 85 -0.35 1.46 -21.09
N GLY A 86 0.86 1.43 -21.65
CA GLY A 86 1.82 2.54 -21.58
C GLY A 86 1.26 3.81 -22.22
N ALA A 87 0.60 3.70 -23.37
CA ALA A 87 -0.06 4.82 -24.04
C ALA A 87 -1.12 5.47 -23.14
N THR A 88 -2.01 4.66 -22.54
CA THR A 88 -3.06 5.15 -21.62
C THR A 88 -2.50 5.89 -20.42
N VAL A 89 -1.39 5.41 -19.83
CA VAL A 89 -0.74 6.11 -18.71
C VAL A 89 -0.17 7.46 -19.15
N LEU A 90 0.53 7.51 -20.29
CA LEU A 90 1.10 8.76 -20.81
C LEU A 90 0.00 9.78 -21.14
N TYR A 91 -1.09 9.37 -21.81
CA TYR A 91 -2.22 10.28 -22.03
C TYR A 91 -2.83 10.79 -20.71
N SER A 92 -2.92 9.94 -19.68
CA SER A 92 -3.37 10.36 -18.35
C SER A 92 -2.43 11.37 -17.69
N LYS A 93 -1.11 11.23 -17.86
CA LYS A 93 -0.14 12.25 -17.42
C LYS A 93 -0.36 13.56 -18.17
N GLY A 94 -0.59 13.51 -19.48
CA GLY A 94 -0.94 14.69 -20.27
C GLY A 94 -2.17 15.41 -19.72
N VAL A 95 -3.27 14.67 -19.51
CA VAL A 95 -4.51 15.19 -18.89
C VAL A 95 -4.26 15.80 -17.51
N SER A 96 -3.35 15.25 -16.71
CA SER A 96 -3.04 15.74 -15.36
C SER A 96 -2.36 17.11 -15.35
N HIS A 97 -1.60 17.45 -16.39
CA HIS A 97 -1.00 18.79 -16.51
C HIS A 97 -1.91 19.80 -17.23
N SER A 98 -2.99 19.35 -17.86
CA SER A 98 -3.85 20.23 -18.62
C SER A 98 -4.76 21.09 -17.75
N ARG A 99 -5.04 22.30 -18.25
CA ARG A 99 -6.16 23.12 -17.78
C ARG A 99 -7.44 22.70 -18.50
N PRO A 100 -8.62 22.76 -17.84
CA PRO A 100 -9.89 22.48 -18.50
C PRO A 100 -10.07 23.32 -19.78
N ASN A 101 -10.76 22.75 -20.76
CA ASN A 101 -11.22 23.43 -21.98
C ASN A 101 -10.10 23.87 -22.94
N THR A 102 -9.00 23.14 -22.98
CA THR A 102 -7.96 23.29 -24.01
C THR A 102 -8.05 22.18 -25.05
N GLU A 103 -7.66 22.47 -26.29
CA GLU A 103 -7.60 21.46 -27.37
C GLU A 103 -6.71 20.27 -26.98
N ASP A 104 -5.55 20.51 -26.35
CA ASP A 104 -4.68 19.42 -25.91
C ASP A 104 -5.36 18.50 -24.87
N THR A 105 -6.24 19.03 -24.01
CA THR A 105 -7.02 18.21 -23.07
C THR A 105 -7.97 17.28 -23.80
N SER A 106 -8.75 17.81 -24.74
CA SER A 106 -9.71 17.02 -25.50
C SER A 106 -8.99 15.99 -26.38
N LEU A 107 -7.84 16.33 -26.96
CA LEU A 107 -7.00 15.40 -27.71
C LEU A 107 -6.41 14.30 -26.82
N CYS A 108 -5.95 14.60 -25.60
CA CYS A 108 -5.46 13.58 -24.68
C CYS A 108 -6.57 12.60 -24.28
N TYR A 109 -7.77 13.07 -23.94
CA TYR A 109 -8.92 12.19 -23.66
C TYR A 109 -9.32 11.35 -24.88
N ALA A 110 -9.34 11.95 -26.08
CA ALA A 110 -9.65 11.23 -27.31
C ALA A 110 -8.60 10.17 -27.68
N ASN A 111 -7.33 10.41 -27.39
CA ASN A 111 -6.27 9.42 -27.58
C ASN A 111 -6.30 8.34 -26.49
N ARG A 112 -6.60 8.71 -25.24
CA ARG A 112 -6.76 7.77 -24.13
C ARG A 112 -7.93 6.81 -24.36
N SER A 113 -9.08 7.30 -24.84
CA SER A 113 -10.20 6.44 -25.24
C SER A 113 -9.83 5.48 -26.38
N ALA A 114 -8.89 5.85 -27.27
CA ALA A 114 -8.39 4.96 -28.31
C ALA A 114 -7.66 3.76 -27.71
N ALA A 115 -6.74 4.04 -26.78
CA ALA A 115 -5.97 3.01 -26.11
C ALA A 115 -6.88 2.12 -25.24
N LEU A 116 -7.83 2.71 -24.50
CA LEU A 116 -8.81 1.99 -23.69
C LEU A 116 -9.69 1.04 -24.52
N PHE A 117 -10.09 1.47 -25.72
CA PHE A 117 -10.83 0.62 -26.65
C PHE A 117 -10.06 -0.66 -27.01
N HIS A 118 -8.76 -0.54 -27.32
CA HIS A 118 -7.89 -1.69 -27.61
C HIS A 118 -7.61 -2.56 -26.36
N LEU A 119 -7.76 -2.01 -25.16
CA LEU A 119 -7.68 -2.74 -23.89
C LEU A 119 -9.00 -3.41 -23.48
N GLY A 120 -10.07 -3.27 -24.28
CA GLY A 120 -11.39 -3.82 -23.97
C GLY A 120 -12.15 -3.10 -22.84
N GLN A 121 -11.67 -1.92 -22.43
CA GLN A 121 -12.27 -1.09 -21.37
C GLN A 121 -13.36 -0.18 -21.97
N TYR A 122 -14.45 -0.77 -22.47
CA TYR A 122 -15.42 -0.07 -23.31
C TYR A 122 -16.24 0.99 -22.54
N GLU A 123 -16.65 0.72 -21.29
CA GLU A 123 -17.33 1.69 -20.43
C GLU A 123 -16.44 2.91 -20.18
N THR A 124 -15.22 2.69 -19.71
CA THR A 124 -14.23 3.75 -19.46
C THR A 124 -13.88 4.52 -20.73
N CYS A 125 -13.84 3.84 -21.89
CA CYS A 125 -13.67 4.48 -23.19
C CYS A 125 -14.82 5.45 -23.51
N LEU A 126 -16.07 5.07 -23.22
CA LEU A 126 -17.23 5.94 -23.43
C LEU A 126 -17.17 7.19 -22.55
N GLU A 127 -16.77 7.05 -21.29
CA GLU A 127 -16.59 8.18 -20.38
C GLU A 127 -15.55 9.18 -20.92
N ASP A 128 -14.41 8.69 -21.42
CA ASP A 128 -13.37 9.56 -22.00
C ASP A 128 -13.80 10.24 -23.29
N ILE A 129 -14.66 9.59 -24.09
CA ILE A 129 -15.27 10.25 -25.26
C ILE A 129 -16.13 11.43 -24.81
N VAL A 130 -16.95 11.25 -23.77
CA VAL A 130 -17.76 12.34 -23.20
C VAL A 130 -16.87 13.46 -22.66
N ARG A 131 -15.80 13.12 -21.90
CA ARG A 131 -14.83 14.11 -21.40
C ARG A 131 -14.15 14.88 -22.54
N ALA A 132 -13.74 14.20 -23.62
CA ALA A 132 -13.16 14.85 -24.79
C ALA A 132 -14.14 15.86 -25.42
N GLN A 133 -15.42 15.48 -25.57
CA GLN A 133 -16.46 16.36 -26.11
C GLN A 133 -16.67 17.60 -25.23
N MET A 134 -16.76 17.43 -23.90
CA MET A 134 -16.95 18.54 -22.97
C MET A 134 -15.80 19.57 -23.02
N HIS A 135 -14.58 19.13 -23.34
CA HIS A 135 -13.41 20.00 -23.47
C HIS A 135 -13.16 20.53 -24.90
N GLY A 136 -14.18 20.50 -25.78
CA GLY A 136 -14.09 21.12 -27.10
C GLY A 136 -13.29 20.32 -28.12
N TYR A 137 -13.50 19.01 -28.19
CA TYR A 137 -12.86 18.16 -29.21
C TYR A 137 -13.10 18.69 -30.65
N PRO A 138 -12.06 18.84 -31.49
CA PRO A 138 -12.18 19.49 -32.80
C PRO A 138 -13.23 18.85 -33.71
N GLU A 139 -14.14 19.65 -34.28
CA GLU A 139 -15.24 19.18 -35.16
C GLU A 139 -14.74 18.25 -36.27
N ARG A 140 -13.60 18.58 -36.89
CA ARG A 140 -12.98 17.79 -37.97
C ARG A 140 -12.61 16.36 -37.57
N LEU A 141 -12.39 16.10 -36.28
CA LEU A 141 -12.00 14.79 -35.75
C LEU A 141 -13.16 14.02 -35.11
N GLN A 142 -14.30 14.68 -34.84
CA GLN A 142 -15.50 14.08 -34.22
C GLN A 142 -15.93 12.75 -34.85
N PRO A 143 -15.94 12.58 -36.20
CA PRO A 143 -16.46 11.36 -36.80
C PRO A 143 -15.71 10.09 -36.38
N LYS A 144 -14.37 10.17 -36.24
CA LYS A 144 -13.54 9.03 -35.81
C LYS A 144 -13.86 8.61 -34.38
N MET A 145 -14.09 9.59 -33.51
CA MET A 145 -14.41 9.35 -32.10
C MET A 145 -15.82 8.79 -31.93
N MET A 146 -16.79 9.31 -32.68
CA MET A 146 -18.18 8.85 -32.64
C MET A 146 -18.35 7.44 -33.22
N LEU A 147 -17.54 7.03 -34.21
CA LEU A 147 -17.47 5.63 -34.61
C LEU A 147 -17.04 4.74 -33.44
N ARG A 148 -15.97 5.11 -32.74
CA ARG A 148 -15.50 4.36 -31.56
C ARG A 148 -16.61 4.26 -30.50
N LYS A 149 -17.36 5.34 -30.26
CA LYS A 149 -18.53 5.34 -29.37
C LYS A 149 -19.55 4.28 -29.79
N ALA A 150 -19.94 4.26 -31.07
CA ALA A 150 -20.87 3.26 -31.60
C ALA A 150 -20.31 1.83 -31.44
N GLU A 151 -19.03 1.61 -31.75
CA GLU A 151 -18.37 0.30 -31.57
C GLU A 151 -18.40 -0.19 -30.11
N CYS A 152 -18.06 0.68 -29.15
CA CYS A 152 -18.17 0.36 -27.72
C CYS A 152 -19.59 -0.06 -27.34
N LEU A 153 -20.61 0.71 -27.75
CA LEU A 153 -22.00 0.43 -27.41
C LEU A 153 -22.48 -0.92 -27.97
N VAL A 154 -22.07 -1.27 -29.20
CA VAL A 154 -22.34 -2.60 -29.78
C VAL A 154 -21.64 -3.71 -29.00
N LEU A 155 -20.39 -3.51 -28.59
CA LEU A 155 -19.63 -4.51 -27.83
C LEU A 155 -20.22 -4.73 -26.44
N LEU A 156 -20.75 -3.68 -25.80
CA LEU A 156 -21.48 -3.73 -24.53
C LEU A 156 -22.92 -4.23 -24.64
N GLY A 157 -23.46 -4.43 -25.84
CA GLY A 157 -24.85 -4.85 -26.01
C GLY A 157 -25.88 -3.73 -25.80
N ARG A 158 -25.45 -2.47 -25.69
CA ARG A 158 -26.32 -1.27 -25.59
C ARG A 158 -26.80 -0.86 -26.98
N LEU A 159 -27.55 -1.74 -27.63
CA LEU A 159 -27.87 -1.67 -29.07
C LEU A 159 -28.72 -0.46 -29.44
N GLN A 160 -29.65 -0.04 -28.58
CA GLN A 160 -30.48 1.14 -28.80
C GLN A 160 -29.65 2.43 -28.88
N GLU A 161 -28.72 2.62 -27.94
CA GLU A 161 -27.81 3.76 -27.93
C GLU A 161 -26.82 3.72 -29.10
N ALA A 162 -26.38 2.52 -29.49
CA ALA A 162 -25.53 2.33 -30.67
C ALA A 162 -26.25 2.78 -31.95
N SER A 163 -27.50 2.35 -32.14
CA SER A 163 -28.34 2.72 -33.28
C SER A 163 -28.56 4.23 -33.35
N GLN A 164 -28.89 4.87 -32.22
CA GLN A 164 -29.04 6.33 -32.17
C GLN A 164 -27.72 7.04 -32.55
N THR A 165 -26.60 6.61 -31.98
CA THR A 165 -25.28 7.19 -32.28
C THR A 165 -24.91 7.06 -33.76
N ILE A 166 -25.27 5.94 -34.39
CA ILE A 166 -25.06 5.69 -35.82
C ILE A 166 -25.93 6.63 -36.66
N SER A 167 -27.22 6.79 -36.31
CA SER A 167 -28.12 7.71 -37.00
C SER A 167 -27.66 9.16 -36.90
N ASP A 168 -27.25 9.61 -35.72
CA ASP A 168 -26.73 10.97 -35.51
C ASP A 168 -25.48 11.23 -36.38
N LEU A 169 -24.61 10.23 -36.48
CA LEU A 169 -23.41 10.29 -37.30
C LEU A 169 -23.74 10.39 -38.80
N GLU A 170 -24.71 9.61 -39.28
CA GLU A 170 -25.20 9.65 -40.67
C GLU A 170 -25.81 11.02 -41.02
N SER A 171 -26.62 11.58 -40.13
CA SER A 171 -27.19 12.93 -40.30
C SER A 171 -26.10 14.01 -40.33
N SER A 172 -25.10 13.92 -39.45
CA SER A 172 -23.96 14.86 -39.45
C SER A 172 -23.17 14.80 -40.76
N PHE A 173 -23.00 13.60 -41.34
CA PHE A 173 -22.30 13.42 -42.61
C PHE A 173 -23.07 13.97 -43.81
N ALA A 174 -24.40 13.80 -43.81
CA ALA A 174 -25.26 14.36 -44.85
C ALA A 174 -25.24 15.91 -44.85
N ALA A 175 -25.08 16.53 -43.67
CA ALA A 175 -25.14 17.98 -43.50
C ALA A 175 -23.83 18.73 -43.83
N LYS A 176 -22.64 18.11 -43.66
CA LYS A 176 -21.34 18.76 -43.88
C LYS A 176 -20.33 17.82 -44.58
N PRO A 177 -20.28 17.77 -45.93
CA PRO A 177 -19.34 16.94 -46.68
C PRO A 177 -17.94 17.58 -46.73
N THR A 178 -17.27 17.71 -45.60
CA THR A 178 -15.96 18.41 -45.49
C THR A 178 -14.75 17.48 -45.34
N LEU A 179 -14.95 16.15 -45.34
CA LEU A 179 -13.85 15.16 -45.26
C LEU A 179 -13.36 14.72 -46.64
N ALA A 180 -12.08 14.36 -46.74
CA ALA A 180 -11.52 13.75 -47.93
C ALA A 180 -12.33 12.49 -48.33
N ALA A 181 -12.69 12.38 -49.62
CA ALA A 181 -13.59 11.35 -50.15
C ALA A 181 -13.17 9.89 -49.80
N SER A 182 -11.86 9.64 -49.68
CA SER A 182 -11.31 8.33 -49.28
C SER A 182 -11.58 7.97 -47.81
N GLN A 183 -11.52 8.95 -46.91
CA GLN A 183 -11.82 8.73 -45.49
C GLN A 183 -13.32 8.48 -45.30
N PHE A 184 -14.16 9.24 -46.01
CA PHE A 184 -15.62 9.08 -45.98
C PHE A 184 -16.06 7.65 -46.35
N GLN A 185 -15.50 7.08 -47.42
CA GLN A 185 -15.81 5.70 -47.84
C GLN A 185 -15.41 4.64 -46.80
N ILE A 186 -14.29 4.82 -46.10
CA ILE A 186 -13.84 3.88 -45.05
C ILE A 186 -14.78 3.94 -43.84
N LEU A 187 -15.18 5.14 -43.43
CA LEU A 187 -16.14 5.36 -42.35
C LEU A 187 -17.50 4.72 -42.70
N GLN A 188 -18.00 4.91 -43.91
CA GLN A 188 -19.28 4.35 -44.37
C GLN A 188 -19.28 2.81 -44.39
N ARG A 189 -18.19 2.17 -44.85
CA ARG A 189 -18.04 0.70 -44.78
C ARG A 189 -18.04 0.18 -43.35
N THR A 190 -17.41 0.92 -42.43
CA THR A 190 -17.35 0.56 -41.01
C THR A 190 -18.73 0.63 -40.36
N LEU A 191 -19.52 1.66 -40.69
CA LEU A 191 -20.92 1.79 -40.26
C LEU A 191 -21.79 0.63 -40.74
N CYS A 192 -21.69 0.25 -42.02
CA CYS A 192 -22.42 -0.91 -42.56
C CYS A 192 -22.06 -2.19 -41.79
N ARG A 193 -20.78 -2.40 -41.49
CA ARG A 193 -20.31 -3.55 -40.70
C ARG A 193 -20.90 -3.55 -39.29
N LEU A 194 -21.02 -2.38 -38.65
CA LEU A 194 -21.60 -2.26 -37.32
C LEU A 194 -23.11 -2.51 -37.31
N LYS A 195 -23.86 -2.01 -38.29
CA LYS A 195 -25.29 -2.30 -38.47
C LYS A 195 -25.54 -3.82 -38.57
N MET A 196 -24.72 -4.53 -39.34
CA MET A 196 -24.78 -6.00 -39.43
C MET A 196 -24.48 -6.70 -38.09
N LYS A 197 -23.54 -6.16 -37.29
CA LYS A 197 -23.25 -6.70 -35.95
C LYS A 197 -24.40 -6.51 -34.96
N ILE A 198 -25.09 -5.36 -35.02
CA ILE A 198 -26.27 -5.07 -34.18
C ILE A 198 -27.36 -6.10 -34.47
N GLN A 199 -27.74 -6.28 -35.74
CA GLN A 199 -28.75 -7.26 -36.16
C GLN A 199 -28.41 -8.70 -35.77
N LYS A 200 -27.12 -9.06 -35.77
CA LYS A 200 -26.66 -10.40 -35.35
C LYS A 200 -26.71 -10.60 -33.83
N LYS A 201 -26.48 -9.54 -33.05
CA LYS A 201 -26.46 -9.60 -31.57
C LYS A 201 -27.85 -9.52 -30.93
N GLU A 202 -28.84 -8.94 -31.61
CA GLU A 202 -30.26 -8.95 -31.17
C GLU A 202 -30.83 -10.37 -31.01
N ASN A 203 -30.17 -11.40 -31.58
CA ASN A 203 -30.59 -12.81 -31.51
C ASN A 203 -29.92 -13.63 -30.39
N LEU A 204 -29.14 -13.04 -29.49
CA LEU A 204 -28.54 -13.75 -28.34
C LEU A 204 -28.59 -12.87 -27.07
N THR A 205 -29.55 -13.15 -26.19
CA THR A 205 -29.61 -12.66 -24.80
C THR A 205 -29.33 -13.84 -23.85
N GLU A 206 -28.19 -13.83 -23.18
CA GLU A 206 -27.93 -13.37 -21.79
C GLU A 206 -27.93 -14.52 -20.77
N THR A 207 -26.75 -14.97 -20.34
CA THR A 207 -26.58 -15.63 -19.02
C THR A 207 -25.11 -15.60 -18.58
N VAL A 208 -24.63 -14.52 -17.95
CA VAL A 208 -23.34 -14.57 -17.20
C VAL A 208 -23.33 -13.72 -15.91
N SER A 209 -24.27 -12.79 -15.71
CA SER A 209 -24.17 -11.82 -14.59
C SER A 209 -24.44 -12.42 -13.19
N ALA A 210 -25.25 -13.47 -13.07
CA ALA A 210 -25.68 -13.98 -11.76
C ALA A 210 -24.60 -14.73 -10.95
N ALA A 211 -23.56 -15.25 -11.60
CA ALA A 211 -22.50 -16.01 -10.93
C ALA A 211 -21.47 -15.12 -10.22
N LEU A 212 -21.26 -13.88 -10.68
CA LEU A 212 -20.32 -12.93 -10.07
C LEU A 212 -20.89 -12.30 -8.80
N THR A 213 -22.19 -11.99 -8.78
CA THR A 213 -22.83 -11.34 -7.62
C THR A 213 -22.79 -12.22 -6.38
N LYS A 214 -22.92 -13.54 -6.56
CA LYS A 214 -22.89 -14.52 -5.46
C LYS A 214 -21.51 -14.70 -4.81
N ALA A 215 -20.42 -14.35 -5.50
CA ALA A 215 -19.06 -14.43 -4.97
C ALA A 215 -18.68 -13.25 -4.05
N PHE A 216 -19.42 -12.12 -4.12
CA PHE A 216 -19.17 -10.95 -3.28
C PHE A 216 -19.87 -11.03 -1.91
N GLU A 217 -20.96 -11.79 -1.79
CA GLU A 217 -21.70 -11.98 -0.53
C GLU A 217 -20.89 -12.76 0.53
N ASP A 218 -19.91 -13.58 0.13
CA ASP A 218 -19.02 -14.35 1.03
C ASP A 218 -17.90 -13.51 1.69
N MET A 219 -17.84 -12.20 1.41
CA MET A 219 -16.79 -11.30 1.93
C MET A 219 -17.23 -10.37 3.06
N ASP A 220 -18.48 -10.47 3.53
CA ASP A 220 -19.01 -9.67 4.63
C ASP A 220 -18.93 -10.38 5.99
N LEU A 221 -18.96 -9.60 7.06
CA LEU A 221 -19.05 -10.13 8.41
C LEU A 221 -20.40 -10.81 8.57
N ARG A 222 -20.41 -12.05 9.06
CA ARG A 222 -21.65 -12.80 9.32
C ARG A 222 -22.50 -12.10 10.37
N GLU A 223 -21.87 -11.70 11.47
CA GLU A 223 -22.47 -10.93 12.56
C GLU A 223 -21.44 -9.94 13.09
N GLU A 224 -21.84 -8.66 13.18
CA GLU A 224 -20.97 -7.59 13.66
C GLU A 224 -21.00 -7.47 15.19
N ASN A 225 -19.86 -7.13 15.77
CA ASN A 225 -19.69 -6.93 17.18
C ASN A 225 -20.36 -5.63 17.64
N LYS A 226 -21.10 -5.68 18.75
CA LYS A 226 -21.79 -4.49 19.30
C LYS A 226 -20.83 -3.48 19.94
N GLN A 227 -19.71 -3.95 20.47
CA GLN A 227 -18.70 -3.15 21.14
C GLN A 227 -17.62 -2.64 20.18
N ILE A 228 -17.29 -3.39 19.13
CA ILE A 228 -16.22 -3.03 18.20
C ILE A 228 -16.79 -2.99 16.78
N SER A 229 -17.02 -1.80 16.24
CA SER A 229 -17.44 -1.67 14.84
C SER A 229 -16.40 -2.32 13.93
N SER A 230 -16.82 -2.89 12.80
CA SER A 230 -15.93 -3.57 11.85
C SER A 230 -15.31 -4.88 12.33
N ALA A 231 -15.67 -5.40 13.52
CA ALA A 231 -15.21 -6.70 14.01
C ALA A 231 -16.36 -7.72 14.08
N SER A 232 -16.02 -9.01 14.02
CA SER A 232 -16.95 -10.12 14.23
C SER A 232 -17.42 -10.20 15.68
N ALA A 233 -18.66 -10.64 15.91
CA ALA A 233 -19.17 -10.97 17.25
C ALA A 233 -18.33 -12.05 17.99
N SER A 234 -17.47 -12.78 17.26
CA SER A 234 -16.51 -13.73 17.82
C SER A 234 -15.29 -13.09 18.51
N VAL A 235 -15.16 -11.77 18.50
CA VAL A 235 -14.03 -11.00 19.02
C VAL A 235 -14.46 -10.22 20.27
N SER A 236 -13.58 -9.98 21.23
CA SER A 236 -13.83 -9.07 22.35
C SER A 236 -12.59 -8.27 22.70
N LEU A 237 -12.78 -7.03 23.16
CA LEU A 237 -11.73 -6.12 23.58
C LEU A 237 -11.48 -6.26 25.07
N CYS A 238 -10.22 -6.44 25.45
CA CYS A 238 -9.77 -6.55 26.83
C CYS A 238 -8.57 -5.62 27.09
N THR A 239 -8.24 -5.42 28.37
CA THR A 239 -7.05 -4.67 28.80
C THR A 239 -6.22 -5.52 29.76
N ASP A 240 -4.91 -5.43 29.66
CA ASP A 240 -3.94 -6.11 30.53
C ASP A 240 -2.82 -5.13 30.91
N PRO A 241 -2.37 -5.08 32.17
CA PRO A 241 -1.36 -4.11 32.63
C PRO A 241 -0.02 -4.14 31.88
N PHE A 242 0.32 -5.25 31.23
CA PHE A 242 1.58 -5.43 30.50
C PHE A 242 1.38 -5.38 28.99
N LYS A 243 0.26 -5.91 28.47
CA LYS A 243 -0.05 -5.93 27.04
C LYS A 243 -0.81 -4.71 26.54
N GLY A 244 -1.38 -3.91 27.45
CA GLY A 244 -2.31 -2.84 27.10
C GLY A 244 -3.64 -3.39 26.59
N ARG A 245 -4.21 -2.75 25.57
CA ARG A 245 -5.44 -3.21 24.89
C ARG A 245 -5.16 -4.39 23.98
N TYR A 246 -6.02 -5.40 23.99
CA TYR A 246 -5.86 -6.59 23.14
C TYR A 246 -7.20 -7.25 22.80
N LEU A 247 -7.20 -8.09 21.77
CA LEU A 247 -8.39 -8.80 21.30
C LEU A 247 -8.34 -10.29 21.67
N ILE A 248 -9.48 -10.85 22.09
CA ILE A 248 -9.64 -12.28 22.40
C ILE A 248 -10.80 -12.91 21.62
N ALA A 249 -10.75 -14.23 21.45
CA ALA A 249 -11.83 -15.02 20.90
C ALA A 249 -12.94 -15.29 21.94
N THR A 250 -14.20 -14.99 21.62
CA THR A 250 -15.35 -15.26 22.51
C THR A 250 -15.91 -16.68 22.37
N LYS A 251 -15.53 -17.36 21.29
CA LYS A 251 -15.83 -18.76 20.95
C LYS A 251 -14.66 -19.35 20.18
N ASP A 252 -14.72 -20.65 19.90
CA ASP A 252 -13.77 -21.27 18.96
C ASP A 252 -13.97 -20.71 17.55
N ILE A 253 -12.85 -20.38 16.90
CA ILE A 253 -12.79 -19.76 15.58
C ILE A 253 -12.01 -20.69 14.66
N LEU A 254 -12.60 -21.03 13.52
CA LEU A 254 -11.99 -21.90 12.52
C LEU A 254 -11.10 -21.12 11.54
N PRO A 255 -10.07 -21.77 10.95
CA PRO A 255 -9.27 -21.17 9.89
C PRO A 255 -10.15 -20.63 8.75
N GLY A 256 -9.84 -19.41 8.28
CA GLY A 256 -10.54 -18.73 7.20
C GLY A 256 -11.68 -17.80 7.63
N GLU A 257 -12.17 -17.92 8.88
CA GLU A 257 -13.21 -17.03 9.41
C GLU A 257 -12.76 -15.56 9.43
N LEU A 258 -13.67 -14.66 9.05
CA LEU A 258 -13.44 -13.21 9.02
C LEU A 258 -13.61 -12.62 10.42
N LEU A 259 -12.56 -11.96 10.92
CA LEU A 259 -12.51 -11.41 12.28
C LEU A 259 -12.67 -9.89 12.29
N VAL A 260 -12.01 -9.19 11.36
CA VAL A 260 -12.07 -7.73 11.24
C VAL A 260 -12.14 -7.37 9.75
N LYS A 261 -13.02 -6.42 9.40
CA LYS A 261 -13.13 -5.80 8.08
C LYS A 261 -13.27 -4.29 8.24
N GLU A 262 -12.16 -3.59 8.16
CA GLU A 262 -12.06 -2.16 8.51
C GLU A 262 -11.55 -1.34 7.32
N ASP A 263 -12.22 -0.24 7.00
CA ASP A 263 -11.70 0.76 6.05
C ASP A 263 -10.64 1.63 6.75
N ALA A 264 -9.63 2.10 6.03
CA ALA A 264 -8.62 2.98 6.60
C ALA A 264 -9.29 4.28 7.09
N PHE A 265 -9.06 4.67 8.34
CA PHE A 265 -9.45 6.01 8.83
C PHE A 265 -8.84 7.10 7.94
N VAL A 266 -7.55 6.92 7.65
CA VAL A 266 -6.76 7.75 6.77
C VAL A 266 -5.83 6.86 5.98
N SER A 267 -5.60 7.20 4.72
CA SER A 267 -4.54 6.60 3.91
C SER A 267 -3.88 7.64 3.02
N VAL A 268 -2.60 7.45 2.73
CA VAL A 268 -1.82 8.24 1.78
C VAL A 268 -1.09 7.29 0.86
N LEU A 269 -1.30 7.45 -0.44
CA LEU A 269 -0.57 6.71 -1.46
C LEU A 269 0.92 7.07 -1.36
N ASN A 270 1.76 6.05 -1.26
CA ASN A 270 3.19 6.29 -1.24
C ASN A 270 3.59 6.81 -2.64
N PRO A 271 4.33 7.93 -2.73
CA PRO A 271 4.98 8.27 -3.98
C PRO A 271 5.81 7.04 -4.39
N ALA A 272 5.92 6.71 -5.68
CA ALA A 272 6.86 5.66 -6.07
C ALA A 272 8.30 6.07 -5.66
N GLU A 273 9.31 5.22 -5.85
CA GLU A 273 10.71 5.65 -5.83
C GLU A 273 10.95 6.66 -6.98
N VAL A 274 10.40 7.85 -6.83
CA VAL A 274 10.61 9.00 -7.69
C VAL A 274 11.98 9.49 -7.27
N LEU A 275 13.02 8.98 -7.93
CA LEU A 275 14.33 9.61 -7.87
C LEU A 275 14.10 11.11 -8.14
N PRO A 276 14.58 12.02 -7.27
CA PRO A 276 14.58 13.43 -7.58
C PRO A 276 15.16 13.63 -8.98
N LEU A 277 14.50 14.45 -9.81
CA LEU A 277 14.85 14.69 -11.23
C LEU A 277 16.26 15.32 -11.43
N HIS A 278 17.10 15.35 -10.40
CA HIS A 278 18.44 15.90 -10.41
C HIS A 278 19.55 14.92 -10.81
N LEU A 279 19.25 13.64 -11.07
CA LEU A 279 20.23 12.67 -11.61
C LEU A 279 19.80 12.09 -12.97
N GLY A 280 20.18 12.77 -14.05
CA GLY A 280 20.44 12.13 -15.35
C GLY A 280 19.26 11.80 -16.28
N LEU A 281 18.08 12.39 -16.08
CA LEU A 281 16.98 12.25 -17.06
C LEU A 281 17.16 13.24 -18.22
N GLU A 282 17.12 12.72 -19.46
CA GLU A 282 17.22 13.52 -20.70
C GLU A 282 16.05 14.51 -20.89
N SER A 283 14.96 14.36 -20.13
CA SER A 283 13.79 15.22 -20.21
C SER A 283 13.26 15.64 -18.83
N LYS A 284 12.66 16.83 -18.77
CA LYS A 284 12.03 17.42 -17.57
C LYS A 284 10.86 16.58 -17.02
N TRP A 285 10.26 15.72 -17.85
CA TRP A 285 9.00 15.03 -17.56
C TRP A 285 9.21 13.52 -17.46
N ASP A 286 8.76 12.93 -16.35
CA ASP A 286 8.93 11.50 -16.11
C ASP A 286 7.91 10.67 -16.90
N THR A 287 8.39 9.79 -17.79
CA THR A 287 7.54 8.86 -18.56
C THR A 287 7.32 7.52 -17.85
N ARG A 288 8.02 7.22 -16.76
CA ARG A 288 7.89 5.95 -16.01
C ARG A 288 6.51 5.83 -15.38
N VAL A 289 5.94 4.63 -15.41
CA VAL A 289 4.65 4.34 -14.76
C VAL A 289 4.87 4.17 -13.26
N THR A 290 4.21 5.00 -12.45
CA THR A 290 4.28 4.94 -10.98
C THR A 290 2.95 4.48 -10.38
N ASN A 291 2.95 4.09 -9.10
CA ASN A 291 1.70 3.83 -8.38
C ASN A 291 0.79 5.08 -8.36
N GLY A 292 1.37 6.27 -8.28
CA GLY A 292 0.66 7.56 -8.39
C GLY A 292 -0.02 7.80 -9.74
N ASP A 293 0.30 7.02 -10.77
CA ASP A 293 -0.38 7.08 -12.07
C ASP A 293 -1.53 6.09 -12.19
N LEU A 294 -1.51 5.02 -11.38
CA LEU A 294 -2.39 3.87 -11.51
C LEU A 294 -3.43 3.75 -10.40
N TYR A 295 -3.24 4.43 -9.27
CA TYR A 295 -4.10 4.29 -8.10
C TYR A 295 -4.74 5.63 -7.70
N CYS A 296 -6.01 5.55 -7.32
CA CYS A 296 -6.75 6.68 -6.76
C CYS A 296 -6.09 7.18 -5.47
N HIS A 297 -5.82 8.47 -5.35
CA HIS A 297 -5.20 9.09 -4.17
C HIS A 297 -6.13 9.16 -2.94
N ARG A 298 -7.39 8.74 -3.12
CA ARG A 298 -8.40 8.63 -2.06
C ARG A 298 -8.66 7.17 -1.67
N CYS A 299 -9.27 6.41 -2.57
CA CYS A 299 -9.75 5.06 -2.28
C CYS A 299 -8.79 3.94 -2.71
N LEU A 300 -7.61 4.27 -3.23
CA LEU A 300 -6.61 3.31 -3.72
C LEU A 300 -7.15 2.32 -4.78
N LYS A 301 -8.31 2.59 -5.40
CA LYS A 301 -8.81 1.82 -6.54
C LYS A 301 -7.86 2.01 -7.72
N ARG A 302 -7.43 0.90 -8.32
CA ARG A 302 -6.63 0.94 -9.54
C ARG A 302 -7.48 1.47 -10.69
N SER A 303 -6.97 2.44 -11.44
CA SER A 303 -7.60 3.01 -12.62
C SER A 303 -6.56 3.37 -13.67
N LEU A 304 -6.82 2.98 -14.93
CA LEU A 304 -6.03 3.39 -16.09
C LEU A 304 -6.47 4.74 -16.65
N ALA A 305 -7.67 5.21 -16.27
CA ALA A 305 -8.24 6.45 -16.75
C ALA A 305 -8.61 7.36 -15.57
N PRO A 306 -7.64 7.76 -14.73
CA PRO A 306 -7.93 8.62 -13.60
C PRO A 306 -8.45 9.99 -14.06
N VAL A 307 -9.25 10.60 -13.18
CA VAL A 307 -9.65 12.01 -13.20
C VAL A 307 -8.61 12.79 -12.39
N PRO A 308 -7.88 13.75 -12.98
CA PRO A 308 -6.88 14.52 -12.24
C PRO A 308 -7.53 15.59 -11.36
N CYS A 309 -6.74 16.13 -10.43
CA CYS A 309 -7.07 17.38 -9.76
C CYS A 309 -7.06 18.57 -10.74
N ASP A 310 -7.92 19.56 -10.50
CA ASP A 310 -7.92 20.80 -11.28
C ASP A 310 -6.75 21.73 -10.94
N GLY A 311 -6.27 21.72 -9.68
CA GLY A 311 -5.22 22.61 -9.18
C GLY A 311 -3.79 22.09 -9.32
N CYS A 312 -3.55 20.79 -9.16
CA CYS A 312 -2.22 20.18 -9.25
C CYS A 312 -2.14 19.07 -10.31
N SER A 313 -0.93 18.71 -10.74
CA SER A 313 -0.70 17.58 -11.67
C SER A 313 -0.47 16.24 -10.97
N TYR A 314 -0.35 16.26 -9.64
CA TYR A 314 0.02 15.09 -8.85
C TYR A 314 -1.19 14.20 -8.51
N ALA A 315 -2.21 14.77 -7.85
CA ALA A 315 -3.33 14.01 -7.33
C ALA A 315 -4.29 13.55 -8.44
N LYS A 316 -4.66 12.27 -8.38
CA LYS A 316 -5.45 11.56 -9.39
C LYS A 316 -6.47 10.65 -8.71
N TYR A 317 -7.66 10.55 -9.29
CA TYR A 317 -8.81 9.88 -8.68
C TYR A 317 -9.47 8.91 -9.66
N CYS A 318 -10.10 7.85 -9.16
CA CYS A 318 -10.77 6.89 -10.04
C CYS A 318 -12.08 7.42 -10.64
N SER A 319 -12.67 8.46 -10.05
CA SER A 319 -13.93 9.06 -10.50
C SER A 319 -14.01 10.54 -10.08
N GLN A 320 -14.92 11.28 -10.70
CA GLN A 320 -15.24 12.66 -10.32
C GLN A 320 -15.69 12.75 -8.86
N GLU A 321 -16.49 11.77 -8.40
CA GLU A 321 -16.95 11.68 -7.02
C GLU A 321 -15.77 11.54 -6.04
N CYS A 322 -14.81 10.64 -6.31
CA CYS A 322 -13.63 10.50 -5.47
C CYS A 322 -12.76 11.76 -5.44
N MET A 323 -12.68 12.49 -6.56
CA MET A 323 -11.97 13.76 -6.63
C MET A 323 -12.65 14.82 -5.76
N GLN A 324 -13.97 14.96 -5.87
CA GLN A 324 -14.75 15.92 -5.11
C GLN A 324 -14.71 15.62 -3.60
N GLN A 325 -14.94 14.37 -3.20
CA GLN A 325 -14.89 13.98 -1.78
C GLN A 325 -13.49 14.21 -1.19
N ALA A 326 -12.41 13.93 -1.94
CA ALA A 326 -11.07 14.26 -1.50
C ALA A 326 -10.84 15.77 -1.37
N TRP A 327 -11.32 16.55 -2.35
CA TRP A 327 -11.23 18.01 -2.35
C TRP A 327 -11.90 18.62 -1.12
N ASP A 328 -13.13 18.19 -0.83
CA ASP A 328 -13.93 18.72 0.26
C ASP A 328 -13.35 18.36 1.64
N LEU A 329 -12.80 17.15 1.79
CA LEU A 329 -12.29 16.65 3.08
C LEU A 329 -10.87 17.12 3.41
N TYR A 330 -9.95 17.17 2.43
CA TYR A 330 -8.53 17.45 2.74
C TYR A 330 -7.71 18.04 1.59
N HIS A 331 -8.02 17.67 0.34
CA HIS A 331 -7.13 17.98 -0.78
C HIS A 331 -7.14 19.45 -1.18
N ASN A 332 -8.23 20.19 -0.91
CA ASN A 332 -8.25 21.65 -1.11
C ASN A 332 -7.10 22.37 -0.37
N ILE A 333 -6.71 21.87 0.81
CA ILE A 333 -5.60 22.37 1.62
C ILE A 333 -4.28 21.74 1.18
N GLU A 334 -4.25 20.43 0.93
CA GLU A 334 -3.03 19.73 0.53
C GLU A 334 -2.52 20.11 -0.88
N CYS A 335 -3.40 20.57 -1.77
CA CYS A 335 -3.10 20.77 -3.19
C CYS A 335 -1.92 21.72 -3.41
N SER A 336 -1.84 22.83 -2.68
CA SER A 336 -0.73 23.79 -2.79
C SER A 336 0.53 23.33 -2.07
N LEU A 337 0.41 22.37 -1.15
CA LEU A 337 1.48 21.85 -0.31
C LEU A 337 2.10 20.56 -0.86
N GLY A 338 1.62 20.03 -1.99
CA GLY A 338 2.02 18.71 -2.49
C GLY A 338 3.53 18.48 -2.55
N ALA A 339 4.30 19.46 -3.04
CA ALA A 339 5.76 19.36 -3.10
C ALA A 339 6.41 19.32 -1.70
N LEU A 340 5.88 20.09 -0.76
CA LEU A 340 6.32 20.10 0.62
C LEU A 340 5.99 18.78 1.31
N LEU A 341 4.78 18.25 1.12
CA LEU A 341 4.35 16.98 1.69
C LEU A 341 5.18 15.80 1.16
N LEU A 342 5.52 15.80 -0.13
CA LEU A 342 6.45 14.83 -0.71
C LEU A 342 7.85 14.92 -0.10
N THR A 343 8.30 16.13 0.22
CA THR A 343 9.62 16.38 0.85
C THR A 343 9.64 15.96 2.32
N LEU A 344 8.56 16.23 3.05
CA LEU A 344 8.41 15.89 4.47
C LEU A 344 8.02 14.42 4.70
N GLY A 345 7.67 13.70 3.64
CA GLY A 345 7.39 12.28 3.68
C GLY A 345 5.95 11.92 4.05
N VAL A 346 5.65 10.64 3.89
CA VAL A 346 4.28 10.11 4.02
C VAL A 346 3.76 10.26 5.46
N PHE A 347 4.60 10.21 6.49
CA PHE A 347 4.15 10.36 7.88
C PHE A 347 3.64 11.77 8.16
N CYS A 348 4.34 12.80 7.69
CA CYS A 348 3.83 14.18 7.79
C CYS A 348 2.51 14.35 7.01
N HIS A 349 2.39 13.71 5.84
CA HIS A 349 1.16 13.78 5.05
C HIS A 349 -0.01 13.09 5.75
N VAL A 350 0.19 11.88 6.28
CA VAL A 350 -0.84 11.17 7.05
C VAL A 350 -1.20 11.97 8.30
N ALA A 351 -0.23 12.52 9.03
CA ALA A 351 -0.49 13.34 10.21
C ALA A 351 -1.32 14.60 9.91
N LEU A 352 -1.01 15.33 8.83
CA LEU A 352 -1.83 16.44 8.36
C LEU A 352 -3.24 15.96 8.04
N ARG A 353 -3.37 14.92 7.22
CA ARG A 353 -4.67 14.43 6.75
C ARG A 353 -5.55 13.92 7.89
N SER A 354 -5.00 13.18 8.86
CA SER A 354 -5.71 12.78 10.10
C SER A 354 -6.30 13.99 10.81
N THR A 355 -5.52 15.06 10.91
CA THR A 355 -5.89 16.30 11.58
C THR A 355 -6.95 17.09 10.80
N LEU A 356 -6.92 17.04 9.46
CA LEU A 356 -7.96 17.64 8.60
C LEU A 356 -9.29 16.90 8.73
N LEU A 357 -9.25 15.56 8.72
CA LEU A 357 -10.43 14.71 8.86
C LEU A 357 -11.12 14.89 10.22
N ALA A 358 -10.36 15.11 11.29
CA ALA A 358 -10.88 15.39 12.64
C ALA A 358 -11.87 16.56 12.69
N ARG A 359 -11.79 17.52 11.76
CA ARG A 359 -12.68 18.70 11.71
C ARG A 359 -14.10 18.39 11.28
N PHE A 360 -14.28 17.27 10.59
CA PHE A 360 -15.57 16.78 10.12
C PHE A 360 -16.23 15.84 11.14
N GLU A 361 -15.55 15.57 12.26
CA GLU A 361 -16.15 14.97 13.46
C GLU A 361 -16.63 16.08 14.43
N ASP A 362 -17.28 15.75 15.54
CA ASP A 362 -17.80 16.74 16.50
C ASP A 362 -16.66 17.65 17.03
N ALA A 363 -16.50 18.81 16.39
CA ALA A 363 -15.39 19.74 16.62
C ALA A 363 -15.35 20.26 18.08
N GLY A 364 -16.49 20.29 18.77
CA GLY A 364 -16.58 20.68 20.18
C GLY A 364 -16.09 19.59 21.14
N GLU A 365 -16.23 18.32 20.75
CA GLU A 365 -15.69 17.18 21.48
C GLU A 365 -14.19 16.97 21.17
N VAL A 366 -13.81 17.06 19.90
CA VAL A 366 -12.41 16.96 19.43
C VAL A 366 -11.53 18.04 20.06
N THR A 367 -11.97 19.30 20.08
CA THR A 367 -11.19 20.39 20.69
C THR A 367 -11.07 20.24 22.21
N ARG A 368 -12.14 19.83 22.91
CA ARG A 368 -12.07 19.58 24.37
C ARG A 368 -11.15 18.42 24.71
N LYS A 369 -11.15 17.37 23.90
CA LYS A 369 -10.32 16.18 24.07
C LYS A 369 -8.87 16.43 23.69
N LEU A 370 -8.60 17.12 22.58
CA LEU A 370 -7.26 17.58 22.23
C LEU A 370 -6.72 18.49 23.34
N CYS A 371 -7.46 19.50 23.80
CA CYS A 371 -7.00 20.36 24.89
C CYS A 371 -6.84 19.64 26.24
N GLY A 372 -7.68 18.65 26.54
CA GLY A 372 -7.64 17.86 27.77
C GLY A 372 -6.51 16.81 27.81
N ASP A 373 -6.28 16.11 26.68
CA ASP A 373 -5.25 15.07 26.54
C ASP A 373 -3.87 15.68 26.28
N ILE A 374 -3.78 16.81 25.56
CA ILE A 374 -2.51 17.55 25.36
C ILE A 374 -2.00 18.16 26.68
N SER A 375 -2.89 18.42 27.64
CA SER A 375 -2.55 18.96 28.97
C SER A 375 -2.16 17.89 29.99
N ASN A 376 -2.45 16.60 29.77
CA ASN A 376 -2.24 15.54 30.74
C ASN A 376 -1.11 14.61 30.30
N LYS A 377 0.08 14.83 30.89
CA LYS A 377 1.23 13.92 30.96
C LYS A 377 1.13 12.68 30.05
N ASP A 378 1.43 12.88 28.77
CA ASP A 378 1.67 11.81 27.78
C ASP A 378 2.86 10.90 28.15
N THR A 379 3.52 11.18 29.27
CA THR A 379 4.43 10.29 30.00
C THR A 379 3.63 9.51 31.06
N ARG A 380 3.12 8.33 30.69
CA ARG A 380 2.41 7.31 31.50
C ARG A 380 2.08 7.66 32.97
N LEU A 381 0.80 7.48 33.32
CA LEU A 381 0.49 6.65 34.49
C LEU A 381 0.43 5.20 34.00
N PRO A 382 1.15 4.24 34.64
CA PRO A 382 0.95 2.83 34.34
C PRO A 382 -0.52 2.50 34.57
N GLU A 383 -1.11 1.71 33.67
CA GLU A 383 -2.50 1.18 33.74
C GLU A 383 -2.81 0.38 35.03
N SER A 384 -1.86 0.33 35.97
CA SER A 384 -1.92 -0.18 37.34
C SER A 384 -3.02 0.37 38.26
N LYS A 385 -3.87 1.32 37.80
CA LYS A 385 -5.08 1.73 38.55
C LYS A 385 -6.39 1.22 37.93
N ASN A 386 -6.33 0.38 36.89
CA ASN A 386 -7.47 -0.41 36.46
C ASN A 386 -7.61 -1.60 37.42
N LEU A 387 -8.54 -1.49 38.37
CA LEU A 387 -8.92 -2.62 39.23
C LEU A 387 -9.56 -3.70 38.34
N VAL A 388 -8.74 -4.66 37.95
CA VAL A 388 -8.99 -6.09 37.73
C VAL A 388 -10.46 -6.49 37.47
N GLN A 389 -10.77 -6.86 36.23
CA GLN A 389 -11.81 -7.85 35.94
C GLN A 389 -11.12 -9.17 35.54
N THR A 390 -10.59 -9.90 36.52
CA THR A 390 -10.24 -11.31 36.33
C THR A 390 -11.54 -12.10 36.43
N LEU A 391 -12.01 -12.66 35.32
CA LEU A 391 -13.04 -13.70 35.34
C LEU A 391 -12.44 -14.96 35.99
N SER A 392 -12.49 -15.05 37.31
CA SER A 392 -12.30 -16.30 38.05
C SER A 392 -13.57 -17.14 37.93
N TYR A 393 -13.45 -18.33 37.31
CA TYR A 393 -14.46 -19.37 37.40
C TYR A 393 -14.59 -19.86 38.85
N ASP A 394 -15.82 -19.75 39.37
CA ASP A 394 -16.47 -20.41 40.50
C ASP A 394 -15.69 -20.76 41.78
N LEU A 395 -16.20 -20.22 42.91
CA LEU A 395 -16.69 -21.00 44.05
C LEU A 395 -17.65 -20.11 44.87
N GLY A 396 -18.86 -20.63 45.11
CA GLY A 396 -19.98 -19.87 45.66
C GLY A 396 -19.75 -19.24 47.03
N GLY A 397 -20.40 -18.09 47.25
CA GLY A 397 -20.48 -17.41 48.53
C GLY A 397 -21.12 -16.03 48.38
N GLU A 398 -22.36 -15.88 48.85
CA GLU A 398 -23.09 -14.62 48.91
C GLU A 398 -22.35 -13.58 49.76
N SER A 399 -22.13 -12.39 49.20
CA SER A 399 -21.79 -11.19 49.96
C SER A 399 -22.05 -9.95 49.09
N GLU A 400 -23.23 -9.37 49.25
CA GLU A 400 -23.56 -8.03 48.75
C GLU A 400 -22.63 -6.98 49.35
N LYS A 401 -21.82 -6.32 48.50
CA LYS A 401 -21.26 -5.01 48.80
C LYS A 401 -21.44 -4.09 47.60
N ASN A 402 -22.48 -3.27 47.69
CA ASN A 402 -22.72 -2.10 46.86
C ASN A 402 -21.57 -1.10 46.99
N GLY A 403 -20.64 -1.13 46.03
CA GLY A 403 -19.73 -0.02 45.75
C GLY A 403 -19.79 0.25 44.24
N LYS A 404 -20.35 1.38 43.83
CA LYS A 404 -20.29 1.85 42.44
C LYS A 404 -18.84 2.20 42.10
N THR A 405 -18.07 1.22 41.64
CA THR A 405 -16.85 1.44 40.88
C THR A 405 -17.26 2.06 39.55
N VAL A 406 -16.96 3.36 39.37
CA VAL A 406 -17.05 3.98 38.04
C VAL A 406 -15.93 3.36 37.22
N GLU A 407 -16.27 2.37 36.39
CA GLU A 407 -15.34 1.79 35.42
C GLU A 407 -14.89 2.92 34.48
N THR A 408 -13.60 3.25 34.52
CA THR A 408 -13.01 4.13 33.52
C THR A 408 -13.08 3.45 32.15
N PRO A 409 -13.69 4.07 31.14
CA PRO A 409 -13.85 3.46 29.83
C PRO A 409 -12.48 3.17 29.20
N ILE A 410 -12.39 2.07 28.45
CA ILE A 410 -11.17 1.69 27.73
C ILE A 410 -10.79 2.82 26.76
N PRO A 411 -9.53 3.30 26.73
CA PRO A 411 -9.12 4.39 25.85
C PRO A 411 -9.47 4.11 24.38
N GLY A 412 -10.13 5.09 23.73
CA GLY A 412 -10.65 4.97 22.36
C GLY A 412 -12.10 4.49 22.26
N CYS A 413 -12.71 4.00 23.35
CA CYS A 413 -14.14 3.73 23.41
C CYS A 413 -14.95 4.99 23.71
N ASP A 414 -16.11 5.13 23.06
CA ASP A 414 -17.08 6.18 23.37
C ASP A 414 -17.68 6.03 24.79
N ILE A 415 -18.59 6.94 25.15
CA ILE A 415 -19.29 6.92 26.45
C ILE A 415 -20.12 5.65 26.69
N ASN A 416 -20.44 4.89 25.65
CA ASN A 416 -21.19 3.64 25.71
C ASN A 416 -20.25 2.41 25.69
N GLY A 417 -18.93 2.61 25.71
CA GLY A 417 -17.94 1.55 25.64
C GLY A 417 -17.67 1.03 24.23
N LYS A 418 -18.20 1.70 23.19
CA LYS A 418 -18.06 1.29 21.79
C LYS A 418 -16.76 1.82 21.18
N TYR A 419 -15.97 0.94 20.58
CA TYR A 419 -14.76 1.27 19.85
C TYR A 419 -15.06 1.28 18.35
N GLU A 420 -14.81 2.41 17.68
CA GLU A 420 -15.16 2.60 16.28
C GLU A 420 -13.99 3.17 15.47
N ASN A 421 -14.11 3.08 14.15
CA ASN A 421 -13.19 3.72 13.23
C ASN A 421 -13.45 5.22 13.14
N ASN A 422 -12.96 5.98 14.13
CA ASN A 422 -13.11 7.42 14.23
C ASN A 422 -11.83 8.09 14.76
N TYR A 423 -11.79 9.42 14.75
CA TYR A 423 -10.64 10.18 15.22
C TYR A 423 -10.35 9.94 16.69
N TYR A 424 -11.37 9.72 17.51
CA TYR A 424 -11.18 9.46 18.94
C TYR A 424 -10.36 8.19 19.19
N ALA A 425 -10.66 7.10 18.48
CA ALA A 425 -9.87 5.87 18.55
C ALA A 425 -8.43 6.12 18.05
N VAL A 426 -8.26 6.84 16.94
CA VAL A 426 -6.95 7.20 16.37
C VAL A 426 -6.10 8.05 17.32
N CYS A 427 -6.69 9.07 17.96
CA CYS A 427 -6.01 9.93 18.93
C CYS A 427 -5.54 9.16 20.18
N ASN A 428 -6.23 8.07 20.51
CA ASN A 428 -5.91 7.18 21.63
C ASN A 428 -4.97 6.01 21.24
N LEU A 429 -4.47 5.96 20.00
CA LEU A 429 -3.39 5.02 19.64
C LEU A 429 -2.09 5.40 20.35
N LEU A 430 -1.24 4.43 20.67
CA LEU A 430 -0.04 4.66 21.48
C LEU A 430 1.05 5.40 20.66
N PRO A 431 1.51 6.59 21.07
CA PRO A 431 2.61 7.29 20.40
C PRO A 431 3.99 6.80 20.85
N HIS A 432 4.09 6.18 22.04
CA HIS A 432 5.36 5.85 22.71
C HIS A 432 6.33 7.04 22.82
N THR A 433 5.79 8.25 23.04
CA THR A 433 6.55 9.51 23.12
C THR A 433 7.77 9.43 24.04
N GLU A 434 7.66 8.67 25.13
CA GLU A 434 8.71 8.48 26.12
C GLU A 434 9.88 7.61 25.62
N ASN A 435 9.64 6.74 24.64
CA ASN A 435 10.65 5.81 24.12
C ASN A 435 11.38 6.36 22.88
N HIS A 436 10.85 7.41 22.26
CA HIS A 436 11.50 8.07 21.12
C HIS A 436 12.72 8.88 21.56
N SER A 437 13.79 8.85 20.75
CA SER A 437 14.97 9.67 21.01
C SER A 437 14.64 11.16 20.90
N ALA A 438 15.43 12.00 21.60
CA ALA A 438 15.22 13.45 21.56
C ALA A 438 15.44 14.03 20.16
N GLU A 439 16.42 13.48 19.43
CA GLU A 439 16.72 13.79 18.03
C GLU A 439 15.49 13.54 17.13
N TYR A 440 14.84 12.39 17.30
CA TYR A 440 13.69 12.00 16.48
C TYR A 440 12.47 12.88 16.78
N LYS A 441 12.22 13.14 18.07
CA LYS A 441 11.16 14.07 18.50
C LYS A 441 11.38 15.47 17.94
N PHE A 442 12.63 15.96 17.97
CA PHE A 442 13.00 17.25 17.40
C PHE A 442 12.80 17.29 15.89
N LEU A 443 13.24 16.26 15.16
CA LEU A 443 13.02 16.14 13.71
C LEU A 443 11.53 16.21 13.34
N CYS A 444 10.68 15.45 14.05
CA CYS A 444 9.24 15.44 13.82
C CYS A 444 8.63 16.82 14.13
N ALA A 445 8.94 17.39 15.30
CA ALA A 445 8.40 18.67 15.75
C ALA A 445 8.79 19.83 14.83
N LEU A 446 10.03 19.88 14.34
CA LEU A 446 10.48 20.94 13.44
C LEU A 446 9.89 20.78 12.03
N SER A 447 9.72 19.54 11.56
CA SER A 447 9.07 19.24 10.27
C SER A 447 7.60 19.67 10.28
N ILE A 448 6.86 19.35 11.36
CA ILE A 448 5.48 19.82 11.54
C ILE A 448 5.43 21.34 11.72
N SER A 449 6.36 21.95 12.45
CA SER A 449 6.42 23.41 12.61
C SER A 449 6.57 24.12 11.27
N ALA A 450 7.44 23.61 10.39
CA ALA A 450 7.62 24.15 9.05
C ALA A 450 6.34 24.00 8.20
N LEU A 451 5.65 22.85 8.31
CA LEU A 451 4.37 22.63 7.65
C LEU A 451 3.29 23.61 8.16
N CYS A 452 3.19 23.82 9.48
CA CYS A 452 2.25 24.76 10.09
C CYS A 452 2.46 26.20 9.57
N ARG A 453 3.70 26.68 9.48
CA ARG A 453 3.99 28.02 8.92
C ARG A 453 3.55 28.16 7.46
N GLN A 454 3.76 27.12 6.64
CA GLN A 454 3.31 27.14 5.24
C GLN A 454 1.78 27.03 5.12
N LEU A 455 1.11 26.28 6.01
CA LEU A 455 -0.34 26.23 6.10
C LEU A 455 -0.95 27.59 6.43
N GLU A 456 -0.42 28.28 7.45
CA GLU A 456 -0.88 29.62 7.84
C GLU A 456 -0.71 30.62 6.68
N ALA A 457 0.39 30.53 5.94
CA ALA A 457 0.64 31.39 4.78
C ALA A 457 -0.28 31.07 3.58
N ALA A 458 -0.56 29.79 3.33
CA ALA A 458 -1.35 29.35 2.18
C ALA A 458 -2.87 29.46 2.40
N SER A 459 -3.34 29.28 3.64
CA SER A 459 -4.75 29.37 4.00
C SER A 459 -4.92 29.78 5.47
N PRO A 460 -4.92 31.09 5.77
CA PRO A 460 -5.04 31.62 7.13
C PRO A 460 -6.29 31.14 7.88
N GLN A 461 -7.34 30.76 7.14
CA GLN A 461 -8.62 30.30 7.69
C GLN A 461 -8.70 28.77 7.81
N ALA A 462 -7.78 28.02 7.21
CA ALA A 462 -7.84 26.56 7.19
C ALA A 462 -7.81 25.95 8.59
N LEU A 463 -7.16 26.58 9.56
CA LEU A 463 -7.10 26.11 10.95
C LEU A 463 -8.14 26.77 11.87
N MET A 464 -8.93 27.70 11.34
CA MET A 464 -9.85 28.59 12.08
C MET A 464 -11.34 28.26 11.90
N THR A 465 -11.71 27.43 10.91
CA THR A 465 -13.13 27.09 10.67
C THR A 465 -13.62 26.07 11.69
N GLY A 466 -14.13 26.58 12.81
CA GLY A 466 -14.71 25.81 13.91
C GLY A 466 -15.08 26.65 15.13
N LEU A 467 -14.49 27.84 15.32
CA LEU A 467 -14.82 28.76 16.41
C LEU A 467 -15.40 30.07 15.88
N THR A 468 -16.73 30.14 15.76
CA THR A 468 -17.42 31.44 15.83
C THR A 468 -17.47 31.90 17.28
N SER A 469 -16.34 32.41 17.78
CA SER A 469 -16.33 33.27 18.95
C SER A 469 -15.78 34.62 18.55
N SER A 470 -16.67 35.59 18.46
CA SER A 470 -16.31 36.99 18.24
C SER A 470 -15.52 37.50 19.46
N LYS A 471 -14.20 37.64 19.31
CA LYS A 471 -13.32 38.67 19.88
C LYS A 471 -11.89 38.14 20.01
N LEU A 472 -11.03 38.47 19.04
CA LEU A 472 -9.62 38.78 19.27
C LEU A 472 -9.03 39.40 17.99
N LYS A 473 -9.30 40.69 17.80
CA LYS A 473 -8.46 41.56 16.99
C LYS A 473 -7.50 42.28 17.93
N ALA A 474 -6.20 42.04 17.81
CA ALA A 474 -5.16 43.07 17.67
C ALA A 474 -3.74 42.47 17.76
N ALA A 475 -2.95 42.80 16.73
CA ALA A 475 -1.49 42.80 16.56
C ALA A 475 -0.56 42.45 17.74
N MET A 476 0.38 41.50 17.51
CA MET A 476 1.81 41.51 17.91
C MET A 476 2.61 40.50 17.02
N ALA A 477 3.95 40.54 17.08
CA ALA A 477 4.98 39.83 16.25
C ALA A 477 4.79 38.28 16.08
N PRO A 478 5.57 37.56 15.22
CA PRO A 478 5.21 36.22 14.72
C PRO A 478 5.41 35.13 15.79
N VAL A 479 4.51 35.11 16.75
CA VAL A 479 4.30 34.03 17.70
C VAL A 479 3.11 33.23 17.15
N LEU A 480 3.26 31.90 17.04
CA LEU A 480 2.16 31.02 16.61
C LEU A 480 0.90 31.35 17.41
N CYS A 481 -0.25 31.45 16.75
CA CYS A 481 -1.53 31.63 17.44
C CYS A 481 -1.82 30.42 18.35
N PRO A 482 -2.49 30.59 19.51
CA PRO A 482 -2.82 29.48 20.41
C PRO A 482 -3.58 28.32 19.75
N GLU A 483 -4.28 28.58 18.65
CA GLU A 483 -5.00 27.55 17.87
C GLU A 483 -4.09 26.81 16.88
N SER A 484 -3.06 27.45 16.33
CA SER A 484 -2.12 26.77 15.44
C SER A 484 -1.13 25.88 16.19
N SER A 485 -0.86 26.19 17.47
CA SER A 485 -0.10 25.28 18.34
C SER A 485 -0.88 24.00 18.65
N ILE A 486 -2.21 24.06 18.88
CA ILE A 486 -3.04 22.87 19.13
C ILE A 486 -2.96 21.89 17.95
N TRP A 487 -3.16 22.40 16.73
CA TRP A 487 -3.10 21.58 15.53
C TRP A 487 -1.70 21.06 15.24
N GLY A 488 -0.66 21.86 15.49
CA GLY A 488 0.73 21.41 15.38
C GLY A 488 1.06 20.28 16.36
N VAL A 489 0.55 20.36 17.60
CA VAL A 489 0.72 19.29 18.60
C VAL A 489 -0.05 18.03 18.20
N ALA A 490 -1.28 18.16 17.69
CA ALA A 490 -2.06 17.03 17.19
C ALA A 490 -1.34 16.32 16.02
N MET A 491 -0.81 17.09 15.06
CA MET A 491 0.00 16.55 13.97
C MET A 491 1.28 15.88 14.48
N LEU A 492 1.97 16.46 15.46
CA LEU A 492 3.14 15.84 16.08
C LEU A 492 2.79 14.51 16.76
N ARG A 493 1.67 14.46 17.49
CA ARG A 493 1.15 13.23 18.11
C ARG A 493 0.95 12.14 17.05
N HIS A 494 0.21 12.45 15.98
CA HIS A 494 -0.02 11.50 14.89
C HIS A 494 1.27 11.06 14.21
N MET A 495 2.21 11.97 13.98
CA MET A 495 3.51 11.64 13.38
C MET A 495 4.28 10.60 14.23
N LEU A 496 4.24 10.72 15.56
CA LEU A 496 4.85 9.76 16.48
C LEU A 496 4.06 8.44 16.56
N GLN A 497 2.73 8.48 16.54
CA GLN A 497 1.87 7.28 16.51
C GLN A 497 2.14 6.41 15.27
N LEU A 498 2.45 7.02 14.12
CA LEU A 498 2.60 6.29 12.86
C LEU A 498 3.74 5.26 12.89
N GLN A 499 4.79 5.46 13.69
CA GLN A 499 5.86 4.48 13.80
C GLN A 499 5.35 3.10 14.29
N CYS A 500 4.37 3.10 15.19
CA CYS A 500 3.84 1.89 15.82
C CYS A 500 2.49 1.45 15.27
N ASN A 501 1.70 2.37 14.70
CA ASN A 501 0.29 2.09 14.36
C ASN A 501 -0.01 2.18 12.86
N ALA A 502 0.92 2.68 12.04
CA ALA A 502 0.70 2.74 10.60
C ALA A 502 0.77 1.35 9.97
N GLN A 503 -0.17 1.07 9.07
CA GLN A 503 -0.18 -0.13 8.25
C GLN A 503 0.30 0.16 6.84
N ALA A 504 1.15 -0.72 6.33
CA ALA A 504 1.53 -0.76 4.93
C ALA A 504 0.39 -1.39 4.12
N ILE A 505 -0.41 -0.58 3.46
CA ILE A 505 -1.46 -1.09 2.56
C ILE A 505 -0.77 -1.63 1.31
N THR A 506 -0.97 -2.91 1.06
CA THR A 506 -0.32 -3.62 -0.05
C THR A 506 -1.30 -4.05 -1.12
N ALA A 507 -0.85 -4.12 -2.37
CA ALA A 507 -1.57 -4.85 -3.41
C ALA A 507 -0.70 -5.90 -4.06
N ILE A 508 -1.35 -6.93 -4.61
CA ILE A 508 -0.71 -7.92 -5.45
C ILE A 508 -0.54 -7.32 -6.85
N GLN A 509 0.70 -7.17 -7.28
CA GLN A 509 1.05 -6.76 -8.63
C GLN A 509 1.56 -7.96 -9.40
N GLN A 510 0.93 -8.26 -10.54
CA GLN A 510 1.45 -9.26 -11.48
C GLN A 510 2.68 -8.71 -12.20
N THR A 511 3.76 -9.46 -12.18
CA THR A 511 5.02 -9.18 -12.88
C THR A 511 5.18 -10.15 -14.04
N GLY A 512 5.23 -9.61 -15.26
CA GLY A 512 5.41 -10.37 -16.50
C GLY A 512 5.00 -9.53 -17.71
N SER A 513 5.67 -9.70 -18.84
CA SER A 513 5.14 -9.20 -20.12
C SER A 513 3.88 -10.01 -20.47
N LYS A 514 3.02 -9.49 -21.36
CA LYS A 514 1.87 -10.25 -21.90
C LYS A 514 2.28 -11.57 -22.59
N GLU A 515 3.57 -11.80 -22.78
CA GLU A 515 4.17 -12.97 -23.43
C GLU A 515 4.62 -14.05 -22.42
N ASN A 516 4.66 -13.76 -21.12
CA ASN A 516 5.02 -14.75 -20.11
C ASN A 516 3.85 -15.69 -19.82
N ILE A 517 4.09 -17.01 -19.95
CA ILE A 517 3.06 -18.03 -19.79
C ILE A 517 2.72 -18.30 -18.30
N ILE A 518 3.67 -18.00 -17.40
CA ILE A 518 3.45 -17.98 -15.95
C ILE A 518 3.54 -16.52 -15.48
N THR A 519 2.54 -16.08 -14.73
CA THR A 519 2.53 -14.73 -14.16
C THR A 519 3.05 -14.78 -12.74
N ASP A 520 4.18 -14.12 -12.49
CA ASP A 520 4.64 -13.90 -11.13
C ASP A 520 3.77 -12.86 -10.46
N SER A 521 3.58 -12.97 -9.15
CA SER A 521 2.83 -11.99 -8.39
C SER A 521 3.62 -11.58 -7.16
N ARG A 522 3.74 -10.26 -6.95
CA ARG A 522 4.46 -9.70 -5.81
C ARG A 522 3.56 -8.76 -5.02
N GLN A 523 3.68 -8.81 -3.71
CA GLN A 523 3.04 -7.85 -2.83
C GLN A 523 3.85 -6.55 -2.82
N VAL A 524 3.26 -5.46 -3.29
CA VAL A 524 3.88 -4.13 -3.27
C VAL A 524 3.20 -3.25 -2.25
N ARG A 525 3.99 -2.50 -1.47
CA ARG A 525 3.46 -1.47 -0.57
C ARG A 525 2.99 -0.29 -1.43
N LEU A 526 1.67 -0.09 -1.47
CA LEU A 526 1.05 0.99 -2.23
C LEU A 526 0.91 2.27 -1.41
N ALA A 527 0.48 2.13 -0.17
CA ALA A 527 0.09 3.25 0.66
C ALA A 527 0.43 2.99 2.12
N THR A 528 0.27 4.04 2.92
CA THR A 528 0.35 4.00 4.38
C THR A 528 -1.00 4.45 4.92
N GLY A 529 -1.59 3.73 5.86
CA GLY A 529 -2.85 4.09 6.48
C GLY A 529 -2.94 3.75 7.96
N ILE A 530 -3.96 4.29 8.63
CA ILE A 530 -4.28 4.00 10.03
C ILE A 530 -5.60 3.25 10.10
N PHE A 531 -5.61 2.18 10.90
CA PHE A 531 -6.72 1.25 11.07
C PHE A 531 -6.91 1.02 12.58
N PRO A 532 -7.68 1.87 13.28
CA PRO A 532 -7.72 1.85 14.74
C PRO A 532 -8.17 0.51 15.34
N VAL A 533 -9.04 -0.27 14.68
CA VAL A 533 -9.45 -1.61 15.15
C VAL A 533 -8.34 -2.64 14.89
N VAL A 534 -7.73 -2.64 13.70
CA VAL A 534 -6.58 -3.51 13.40
C VAL A 534 -5.40 -3.22 14.34
N SER A 535 -5.21 -1.97 14.76
CA SER A 535 -4.17 -1.57 15.73
C SER A 535 -4.36 -2.15 17.14
N LEU A 536 -5.52 -2.76 17.46
CA LEU A 536 -5.74 -3.49 18.71
C LEU A 536 -5.14 -4.91 18.71
N LEU A 537 -4.72 -5.43 17.55
CA LEU A 537 -4.11 -6.75 17.43
C LEU A 537 -2.66 -6.69 17.91
N ASN A 538 -2.35 -7.44 18.96
CA ASN A 538 -0.99 -7.56 19.47
C ASN A 538 -0.11 -8.46 18.61
N HIS A 539 1.21 -8.34 18.82
CA HIS A 539 2.21 -9.05 18.04
C HIS A 539 2.47 -10.49 18.49
N SER A 540 2.56 -11.41 17.52
CA SER A 540 3.31 -12.66 17.62
C SER A 540 4.16 -12.87 16.36
N CYS A 541 5.39 -13.37 16.51
CA CYS A 541 6.22 -13.76 15.37
C CYS A 541 5.66 -15.00 14.62
N SER A 542 4.73 -15.72 15.26
CA SER A 542 3.91 -16.80 14.71
C SER A 542 2.44 -16.47 14.97
N PRO A 543 1.80 -15.66 14.09
CA PRO A 543 0.45 -15.18 14.32
C PRO A 543 -0.59 -16.26 14.04
N ASN A 544 -1.74 -16.16 14.70
CA ASN A 544 -2.93 -16.97 14.41
C ASN A 544 -3.92 -16.28 13.46
N THR A 545 -3.53 -15.11 12.92
CA THR A 545 -4.27 -14.37 11.90
C THR A 545 -3.45 -14.12 10.64
N SER A 546 -4.14 -13.87 9.53
CA SER A 546 -3.60 -13.30 8.30
C SER A 546 -4.35 -12.03 7.93
N MET A 547 -3.64 -11.06 7.33
CA MET A 547 -4.19 -9.77 6.92
C MET A 547 -4.01 -9.57 5.42
N SER A 548 -5.04 -9.06 4.76
CA SER A 548 -5.02 -8.67 3.36
C SER A 548 -5.73 -7.34 3.15
N PHE A 549 -5.49 -6.72 1.99
CA PHE A 549 -6.09 -5.44 1.65
C PHE A 549 -6.80 -5.51 0.30
N VAL A 550 -7.98 -4.90 0.24
CA VAL A 550 -8.65 -4.56 -1.01
C VAL A 550 -8.88 -3.06 -1.01
N SER A 551 -8.17 -2.34 -1.88
CA SER A 551 -8.19 -0.87 -1.87
C SER A 551 -7.77 -0.32 -0.49
N THR A 552 -8.63 0.44 0.20
CA THR A 552 -8.39 0.96 1.55
C THR A 552 -8.92 0.04 2.66
N VAL A 553 -9.54 -1.09 2.33
CA VAL A 553 -10.16 -1.99 3.31
C VAL A 553 -9.18 -3.08 3.72
N ALA A 554 -8.89 -3.15 5.02
CA ALA A 554 -8.16 -4.23 5.66
C ALA A 554 -9.11 -5.36 6.06
N THR A 555 -8.69 -6.60 5.80
CA THR A 555 -9.42 -7.82 6.16
C THR A 555 -8.51 -8.70 6.99
N VAL A 556 -8.93 -9.06 8.19
CA VAL A 556 -8.19 -9.96 9.09
C VAL A 556 -8.97 -11.27 9.23
N ARG A 557 -8.33 -12.39 8.89
CA ARG A 557 -8.90 -13.73 8.98
C ARG A 557 -8.09 -14.62 9.91
N ALA A 558 -8.73 -15.59 10.52
CA ALA A 558 -8.02 -16.64 11.25
C ALA A 558 -7.15 -17.45 10.27
N SER A 559 -5.85 -17.56 10.52
CA SER A 559 -4.94 -18.41 9.73
C SER A 559 -4.84 -19.83 10.30
N GLN A 560 -5.23 -19.99 11.56
CA GLN A 560 -5.20 -21.23 12.32
C GLN A 560 -6.45 -21.29 13.21
N HIS A 561 -6.69 -22.44 13.86
CA HIS A 561 -7.73 -22.55 14.86
C HIS A 561 -7.39 -21.65 16.07
N ILE A 562 -8.35 -20.82 16.51
CA ILE A 562 -8.22 -19.97 17.70
C ILE A 562 -9.28 -20.42 18.70
N GLY A 563 -8.84 -21.01 19.81
CA GLY A 563 -9.75 -21.47 20.87
C GLY A 563 -10.37 -20.30 21.65
N LYS A 564 -11.55 -20.53 22.22
CA LYS A 564 -12.21 -19.56 23.10
C LYS A 564 -11.26 -19.07 24.20
N GLY A 565 -11.21 -17.76 24.39
CA GLY A 565 -10.36 -17.07 25.38
C GLY A 565 -8.91 -16.86 24.93
N GLN A 566 -8.49 -17.42 23.79
CA GLN A 566 -7.16 -17.14 23.24
C GLN A 566 -7.08 -15.72 22.64
N GLU A 567 -5.91 -15.13 22.74
CA GLU A 567 -5.60 -13.83 22.14
C GLU A 567 -5.52 -13.94 20.61
N ILE A 568 -6.07 -12.95 19.93
CA ILE A 568 -6.03 -12.82 18.48
C ILE A 568 -4.79 -11.99 18.13
N LEU A 569 -3.82 -12.63 17.50
CA LEU A 569 -2.45 -12.13 17.35
C LEU A 569 -2.12 -11.91 15.87
N HIS A 570 -1.48 -10.78 15.59
CA HIS A 570 -1.00 -10.40 14.27
C HIS A 570 0.54 -10.36 14.23
N CYS A 571 1.14 -10.30 13.03
CA CYS A 571 2.59 -10.15 12.89
C CYS A 571 2.93 -8.75 12.35
N TYR A 572 3.71 -7.98 13.11
CA TYR A 572 4.10 -6.60 12.77
C TYR A 572 5.21 -6.52 11.71
N GLY A 573 5.48 -7.62 11.00
CA GLY A 573 6.57 -7.76 10.03
C GLY A 573 7.63 -8.78 10.46
N PRO A 574 8.16 -8.75 11.70
CA PRO A 574 9.13 -9.72 12.21
C PRO A 574 8.54 -11.14 12.37
N HIS A 575 8.51 -11.90 11.27
CA HIS A 575 7.95 -13.25 11.20
C HIS A 575 9.01 -14.34 11.35
N GLU A 576 8.68 -15.44 12.02
CA GLU A 576 9.63 -16.52 12.33
C GLU A 576 10.21 -17.23 11.10
N SER A 577 9.42 -17.35 10.02
CA SER A 577 9.84 -17.98 8.77
C SER A 577 10.81 -17.14 7.92
N ARG A 578 10.99 -15.86 8.27
CA ARG A 578 11.74 -14.89 7.45
C ARG A 578 12.99 -14.35 8.14
N MET A 579 13.03 -14.35 9.47
CA MET A 579 14.03 -13.64 10.25
C MET A 579 14.45 -14.48 11.46
N GLY A 580 15.73 -14.45 11.81
CA GLY A 580 16.24 -15.06 13.05
C GLY A 580 15.74 -14.34 14.31
N VAL A 581 15.80 -15.00 15.47
CA VAL A 581 15.27 -14.45 16.75
C VAL A 581 15.89 -13.09 17.08
N ALA A 582 17.22 -12.95 16.97
CA ALA A 582 17.92 -11.71 17.28
C ALA A 582 17.47 -10.55 16.39
N GLU A 583 17.36 -10.77 15.08
CA GLU A 583 16.86 -9.78 14.12
C GLU A 583 15.42 -9.39 14.42
N ARG A 584 14.54 -10.36 14.72
CA ARG A 584 13.14 -10.07 15.08
C ARG A 584 13.06 -9.20 16.32
N GLN A 585 13.78 -9.55 17.39
CA GLN A 585 13.80 -8.76 18.62
C GLN A 585 14.37 -7.36 18.40
N GLN A 586 15.44 -7.24 17.61
CA GLN A 586 16.01 -5.93 17.28
C GLN A 586 14.99 -5.03 16.57
N LYS A 587 14.32 -5.55 15.52
CA LYS A 587 13.31 -4.79 14.78
C LYS A 587 12.11 -4.39 15.64
N LEU A 588 11.65 -5.29 16.50
CA LEU A 588 10.54 -5.01 17.42
C LEU A 588 10.92 -3.95 18.46
N ARG A 589 12.13 -4.03 19.05
CA ARG A 589 12.63 -2.99 19.96
C ARG A 589 12.78 -1.64 19.27
N SER A 590 13.36 -1.61 18.06
CA SER A 590 13.64 -0.35 17.37
C SER A 590 12.39 0.38 16.92
N GLN A 591 11.36 -0.36 16.50
CA GLN A 591 10.14 0.23 15.96
C GLN A 591 9.02 0.34 16.99
N TYR A 592 8.80 -0.70 17.79
CA TYR A 592 7.64 -0.86 18.68
C TYR A 592 7.99 -0.86 20.17
N PHE A 593 9.29 -0.73 20.52
CA PHE A 593 9.76 -0.53 21.90
C PHE A 593 9.41 -1.65 22.89
N PHE A 594 9.31 -2.90 22.44
CA PHE A 594 9.06 -4.05 23.33
C PHE A 594 9.88 -5.29 22.94
N ASP A 595 10.01 -6.20 23.90
CA ASP A 595 10.59 -7.53 23.73
C ASP A 595 9.51 -8.59 23.52
N CYS A 596 9.56 -9.32 22.41
CA CYS A 596 8.56 -10.33 22.13
C CYS A 596 8.83 -11.63 22.90
N THR A 597 7.82 -12.11 23.62
CA THR A 597 7.88 -13.36 24.40
C THR A 597 7.05 -14.48 23.78
N CYS A 598 6.67 -14.38 22.50
CA CYS A 598 5.86 -15.42 21.83
C CYS A 598 6.60 -16.78 21.78
N PRO A 599 5.86 -17.90 21.58
CA PRO A 599 6.47 -19.23 21.50
C PRO A 599 7.63 -19.30 20.52
N ALA A 600 7.54 -18.70 19.33
CA ALA A 600 8.61 -18.68 18.33
C ALA A 600 9.92 -18.03 18.84
N CYS A 601 9.81 -17.02 19.69
CA CYS A 601 10.96 -16.35 20.32
C CYS A 601 11.49 -17.11 21.54
N GLN A 602 10.63 -17.81 22.28
CA GLN A 602 11.05 -18.62 23.42
C GLN A 602 11.74 -19.92 22.99
N HIS A 603 11.17 -20.66 22.03
CA HIS A 603 11.77 -21.89 21.51
C HIS A 603 13.13 -21.63 20.85
N GLY A 604 13.28 -20.48 20.19
CA GLY A 604 14.55 -20.08 19.59
C GLY A 604 15.67 -19.76 20.60
N LYS A 605 15.34 -19.41 21.86
CA LYS A 605 16.34 -19.25 22.94
C LYS A 605 16.91 -20.60 23.42
N HIS A 606 16.20 -21.70 23.19
CA HIS A 606 16.60 -23.05 23.61
C HIS A 606 17.22 -23.89 22.47
N ARG A 607 17.22 -23.41 21.22
CA ARG A 607 17.99 -24.04 20.14
C ARG A 607 19.46 -23.66 20.26
N THR A 608 20.23 -24.50 20.95
CA THR A 608 21.69 -24.56 20.75
C THR A 608 21.98 -24.95 19.30
N THR A 609 22.69 -24.07 18.58
CA THR A 609 23.55 -24.33 17.40
C THR A 609 23.02 -25.01 16.13
N ALA A 610 21.76 -25.47 16.05
CA ALA A 610 21.23 -26.02 14.80
C ALA A 610 20.57 -24.93 13.94
N GLU A 611 21.21 -24.55 12.83
CA GLU A 611 20.66 -23.66 11.81
C GLU A 611 19.31 -24.18 11.26
N PRO A 612 18.36 -23.30 10.90
CA PRO A 612 17.13 -23.74 10.25
C PRO A 612 17.43 -24.52 8.97
N ARG A 613 16.68 -25.59 8.70
CA ARG A 613 16.95 -26.47 7.54
C ARG A 613 16.91 -25.74 6.19
N TRP A 614 16.25 -24.59 6.13
CA TRP A 614 16.17 -23.73 4.95
C TRP A 614 17.36 -22.76 4.77
N GLU A 615 18.29 -22.74 5.71
CA GLU A 615 19.57 -22.02 5.68
C GLU A 615 20.76 -22.97 5.90
N ALA A 616 20.49 -24.26 6.14
CA ALA A 616 21.50 -25.20 6.57
C ALA A 616 22.41 -25.70 5.43
N PHE A 617 23.69 -25.85 5.76
CA PHE A 617 24.70 -26.46 4.91
C PHE A 617 24.78 -27.98 5.08
N CYS A 618 25.18 -28.66 4.01
CA CYS A 618 25.38 -30.10 3.96
C CYS A 618 26.82 -30.46 3.62
N CYS A 619 27.28 -31.59 4.16
CA CYS A 619 28.58 -32.16 3.89
C CYS A 619 28.72 -32.55 2.41
N CYS A 620 29.81 -32.12 1.78
CA CYS A 620 30.14 -32.47 0.40
C CYS A 620 30.34 -33.98 0.22
N SER A 621 30.81 -34.68 1.25
CA SER A 621 31.12 -36.12 1.20
C SER A 621 29.90 -37.00 1.51
N CYS A 622 29.16 -36.73 2.59
CA CYS A 622 28.09 -37.63 3.05
C CYS A 622 26.68 -37.01 3.13
N ARG A 623 26.52 -35.76 2.67
CA ARG A 623 25.24 -35.01 2.65
C ARG A 623 24.59 -34.72 4.01
N ALA A 624 25.19 -35.14 5.11
CA ALA A 624 24.68 -34.83 6.45
C ALA A 624 24.79 -33.33 6.74
N LEU A 625 23.88 -32.81 7.57
CA LEU A 625 23.94 -31.42 8.03
C LEU A 625 25.27 -31.15 8.74
N ILE A 626 25.88 -30.01 8.44
CA ILE A 626 27.10 -29.56 9.11
C ILE A 626 26.70 -28.53 10.18
N GLN A 627 27.31 -28.59 11.36
CA GLN A 627 26.99 -27.71 12.50
C GLN A 627 28.27 -27.15 13.13
N GLY A 628 28.18 -25.98 13.74
CA GLY A 628 29.30 -25.28 14.36
C GLY A 628 29.10 -23.77 14.33
N ASP A 629 30.14 -23.01 14.68
CA ASP A 629 30.12 -21.55 14.62
C ASP A 629 31.08 -21.01 13.54
N GLU A 630 32.38 -20.93 13.82
CA GLU A 630 33.38 -20.51 12.82
C GLU A 630 33.81 -21.66 11.90
N VAL A 631 33.97 -22.86 12.47
CA VAL A 631 34.26 -24.11 11.75
C VAL A 631 33.08 -25.04 11.91
N LEU A 632 32.45 -25.36 10.80
CA LEU A 632 31.31 -26.26 10.73
C LEU A 632 31.84 -27.69 10.54
N SER A 633 31.49 -28.60 11.45
CA SER A 633 31.85 -30.02 11.39
C SER A 633 30.66 -30.88 11.00
N CYS A 634 30.92 -31.92 10.20
CA CYS A 634 29.87 -32.81 9.71
C CYS A 634 29.14 -33.50 10.88
N GLY A 635 27.80 -33.45 10.87
CA GLY A 635 26.96 -34.07 11.92
C GLY A 635 26.93 -35.60 11.88
N ASN A 636 27.49 -36.23 10.84
CA ASN A 636 27.65 -37.68 10.79
C ASN A 636 28.91 -38.09 11.55
N ALA A 637 28.75 -38.88 12.63
CA ALA A 637 29.83 -39.36 13.48
C ALA A 637 30.92 -40.15 12.72
N SER A 638 30.61 -40.73 11.56
CA SER A 638 31.56 -41.47 10.73
C SER A 638 32.28 -40.59 9.70
N CYS A 639 32.04 -39.28 9.68
CA CYS A 639 32.60 -38.34 8.71
C CYS A 639 33.38 -37.24 9.42
N THR A 640 34.66 -37.08 9.07
CA THR A 640 35.58 -36.11 9.68
C THR A 640 35.67 -34.79 8.91
N GLU A 641 34.76 -34.56 7.97
CA GLU A 641 34.75 -33.34 7.17
C GLU A 641 34.42 -32.13 8.04
N SER A 642 35.21 -31.07 7.88
CA SER A 642 34.99 -29.78 8.51
C SER A 642 35.37 -28.66 7.55
N VAL A 643 34.60 -27.58 7.56
CA VAL A 643 34.79 -26.46 6.65
C VAL A 643 34.51 -25.15 7.37
N SER A 644 35.25 -24.10 7.03
CA SER A 644 34.99 -22.76 7.56
C SER A 644 33.62 -22.25 7.08
N ARG A 645 32.85 -21.64 7.99
CA ARG A 645 31.57 -21.00 7.65
C ARG A 645 31.76 -19.91 6.59
N ASP A 646 32.81 -19.09 6.70
CA ASP A 646 33.09 -18.01 5.74
C ASP A 646 33.28 -18.54 4.31
N HIS A 647 33.91 -19.71 4.18
CA HIS A 647 34.08 -20.36 2.89
C HIS A 647 32.73 -20.77 2.27
N LEU A 648 31.85 -21.38 3.06
CA LEU A 648 30.51 -21.77 2.60
C LEU A 648 29.61 -20.57 2.30
N VAL A 649 29.69 -19.51 3.11
CA VAL A 649 28.99 -18.24 2.86
C VAL A 649 29.48 -17.59 1.56
N SER A 650 30.79 -17.58 1.31
CA SER A 650 31.35 -17.10 0.04
C SER A 650 30.84 -17.92 -1.15
N ARG A 651 30.84 -19.25 -1.04
CA ARG A 651 30.28 -20.13 -2.09
C ARG A 651 28.79 -19.88 -2.32
N LEU A 652 28.01 -19.63 -1.25
CA LEU A 652 26.60 -19.29 -1.35
C LEU A 652 26.39 -17.96 -2.10
N GLN A 653 27.22 -16.95 -1.82
CA GLN A 653 27.19 -15.66 -2.54
C GLN A 653 27.50 -15.83 -4.03
N ASP A 654 28.51 -16.63 -4.37
CA ASP A 654 28.86 -16.95 -5.76
C ASP A 654 27.70 -17.65 -6.48
N LEU A 655 27.09 -18.66 -5.84
CA LEU A 655 25.92 -19.36 -6.34
C LEU A 655 24.74 -18.39 -6.60
N GLN A 656 24.43 -17.53 -5.64
CA GLN A 656 23.38 -16.51 -5.78
C GLN A 656 23.65 -15.55 -6.95
N GLN A 657 24.92 -15.19 -7.17
CA GLN A 657 25.32 -14.39 -8.34
C GLN A 657 25.07 -15.15 -9.65
N GLN A 658 25.38 -16.45 -9.72
CA GLN A 658 25.11 -17.27 -10.89
C GLN A 658 23.60 -17.41 -11.18
N VAL A 659 22.78 -17.60 -10.14
CA VAL A 659 21.31 -17.57 -10.25
C VAL A 659 20.83 -16.21 -10.78
N GLY A 660 21.41 -15.11 -10.29
CA GLY A 660 21.13 -13.77 -10.79
C GLY A 660 21.45 -13.59 -12.28
N ILE A 661 22.51 -14.23 -12.78
CA ILE A 661 22.85 -14.26 -14.22
C ILE A 661 21.81 -15.07 -15.00
N ALA A 662 21.41 -16.25 -14.50
CA ALA A 662 20.38 -17.06 -15.13
C ALA A 662 19.04 -16.31 -15.26
N ARG A 663 18.59 -15.61 -14.21
CA ARG A 663 17.40 -14.75 -14.25
C ARG A 663 17.50 -13.66 -15.31
N LYS A 664 18.69 -13.07 -15.52
CA LYS A 664 18.91 -12.11 -16.63
C LYS A 664 18.75 -12.78 -17.99
N LEU A 665 19.23 -14.02 -18.16
CA LEU A 665 19.07 -14.77 -19.41
C LEU A 665 17.60 -15.09 -19.69
N LEU A 666 16.84 -15.52 -18.67
CA LEU A 666 15.38 -15.75 -18.76
C LEU A 666 14.64 -14.49 -19.24
N ARG A 667 14.88 -13.34 -18.60
CA ARG A 667 14.27 -12.07 -18.99
C ARG A 667 14.61 -11.64 -20.42
N ASN A 668 15.78 -12.04 -20.92
CA ASN A 668 16.22 -11.73 -22.28
C ASN A 668 15.77 -12.78 -23.32
N GLY A 669 14.92 -13.74 -22.94
CA GLY A 669 14.40 -14.79 -23.82
C GLY A 669 15.43 -15.86 -24.22
N LYS A 670 16.60 -15.93 -23.57
CA LYS A 670 17.65 -16.92 -23.86
C LYS A 670 17.43 -18.20 -23.04
N LEU A 671 16.33 -18.90 -23.32
CA LEU A 671 15.78 -19.96 -22.47
C LEU A 671 16.75 -21.14 -22.27
N GLU A 672 17.32 -21.69 -23.33
CA GLU A 672 18.20 -22.87 -23.26
C GLU A 672 19.47 -22.58 -22.45
N ARG A 673 20.05 -21.39 -22.66
CA ARG A 673 21.22 -20.93 -21.89
C ARG A 673 20.89 -20.71 -20.43
N ALA A 674 19.69 -20.18 -20.14
CA ALA A 674 19.24 -20.00 -18.77
C ALA A 674 19.06 -21.35 -18.07
N ILE A 675 18.44 -22.33 -18.72
CA ILE A 675 18.26 -23.68 -18.17
C ILE A 675 19.62 -24.34 -17.92
N GLN A 676 20.55 -24.27 -18.88
CA GLN A 676 21.89 -24.82 -18.70
C GLN A 676 22.59 -24.20 -17.48
N GLN A 677 22.48 -22.87 -17.31
CA GLN A 677 23.05 -22.18 -16.15
C GLN A 677 22.37 -22.61 -14.84
N LEU A 678 21.05 -22.73 -14.82
CA LEU A 678 20.28 -23.12 -13.64
C LEU A 678 20.52 -24.57 -13.23
N LEU A 679 20.66 -25.50 -14.19
CA LEU A 679 21.03 -26.89 -13.90
C LEU A 679 22.45 -26.97 -13.29
N GLY A 680 23.37 -26.11 -13.76
CA GLY A 680 24.68 -25.96 -13.13
C GLY A 680 24.58 -25.43 -11.69
N CYS A 681 23.74 -24.42 -11.47
CA CYS A 681 23.46 -23.88 -10.13
C CYS A 681 22.81 -24.92 -9.22
N GLN A 682 21.88 -25.74 -9.73
CA GLN A 682 21.22 -26.81 -8.98
C GLN A 682 22.25 -27.84 -8.52
N HIS A 683 23.15 -28.28 -9.42
CA HIS A 683 24.19 -29.24 -9.07
C HIS A 683 25.18 -28.70 -8.02
N ASP A 684 25.59 -27.43 -8.16
CA ASP A 684 26.45 -26.78 -7.18
C ASP A 684 25.72 -26.63 -5.83
N ALA A 685 24.47 -26.16 -5.83
CA ALA A 685 23.64 -26.04 -4.63
C ALA A 685 23.50 -27.37 -3.90
N GLU A 686 23.17 -28.44 -4.63
CA GLU A 686 23.10 -29.79 -4.07
C GLU A 686 24.42 -30.16 -3.39
N SER A 687 25.58 -29.75 -3.90
CA SER A 687 26.91 -30.09 -3.38
C SER A 687 27.15 -29.65 -1.92
N PHE A 688 26.51 -28.57 -1.44
CA PHE A 688 26.80 -27.99 -0.12
C PHE A 688 25.59 -27.44 0.64
N LEU A 689 24.38 -27.44 0.06
CA LEU A 689 23.17 -26.95 0.69
C LEU A 689 22.19 -28.09 1.02
N SER A 690 21.40 -27.90 2.06
CA SER A 690 20.22 -28.73 2.35
C SER A 690 19.23 -28.70 1.18
N ALA A 691 18.56 -29.81 0.91
CA ALA A 691 17.48 -29.87 -0.08
C ALA A 691 16.31 -28.92 0.25
N GLU A 692 16.19 -28.51 1.51
CA GLU A 692 15.18 -27.57 2.00
C GLU A 692 15.69 -26.11 1.97
N HIS A 693 16.91 -25.86 1.48
CA HIS A 693 17.52 -24.53 1.47
C HIS A 693 16.75 -23.55 0.56
N SER A 694 16.60 -22.30 1.00
CA SER A 694 15.86 -21.25 0.28
C SER A 694 16.34 -21.06 -1.17
N VAL A 695 17.65 -20.95 -1.38
CA VAL A 695 18.27 -20.85 -2.72
C VAL A 695 18.00 -22.09 -3.59
N VAL A 696 17.84 -23.28 -3.01
CA VAL A 696 17.44 -24.47 -3.78
C VAL A 696 16.01 -24.29 -4.30
N GLY A 697 15.08 -23.86 -3.43
CA GLY A 697 13.72 -23.54 -3.85
C GLY A 697 13.66 -22.48 -4.95
N GLU A 698 14.48 -21.43 -4.84
CA GLU A 698 14.61 -20.39 -5.87
C GLU A 698 15.10 -20.93 -7.23
N ILE A 699 16.10 -21.81 -7.23
CA ILE A 699 16.61 -22.44 -8.46
C ILE A 699 15.52 -23.33 -9.09
N GLU A 700 14.77 -24.07 -8.28
CA GLU A 700 13.68 -24.93 -8.75
C GLU A 700 12.52 -24.11 -9.34
N ASP A 701 12.15 -22.97 -8.73
CA ASP A 701 11.15 -22.04 -9.28
C ASP A 701 11.62 -21.41 -10.61
N ASP A 702 12.88 -20.94 -10.68
CA ASP A 702 13.45 -20.39 -11.92
C ASP A 702 13.51 -21.45 -13.04
N LEU A 703 13.83 -22.71 -12.72
CA LEU A 703 13.78 -23.84 -13.68
C LEU A 703 12.35 -24.12 -14.13
N ALA A 704 11.38 -24.10 -13.21
CA ALA A 704 9.98 -24.30 -13.54
C ALA A 704 9.49 -23.23 -14.54
N GLN A 705 9.85 -21.96 -14.30
CA GLN A 705 9.53 -20.84 -15.19
C GLN A 705 10.17 -21.02 -16.57
N ALA A 706 11.44 -21.42 -16.61
CA ALA A 706 12.17 -21.64 -17.86
C ALA A 706 11.57 -22.76 -18.72
N TYR A 707 11.23 -23.90 -18.11
CA TYR A 707 10.61 -25.03 -18.81
C TYR A 707 9.18 -24.71 -19.28
N ALA A 708 8.41 -23.95 -18.50
CA ALA A 708 7.10 -23.48 -18.94
C ALA A 708 7.21 -22.57 -20.17
N ALA A 709 8.21 -21.68 -20.21
CA ALA A 709 8.46 -20.81 -21.36
C ALA A 709 8.85 -21.59 -22.63
N LEU A 710 9.51 -22.76 -22.48
CA LEU A 710 9.77 -23.70 -23.57
C LEU A 710 8.56 -24.59 -23.95
N GLY A 711 7.47 -24.55 -23.18
CA GLY A 711 6.31 -25.43 -23.35
C GLY A 711 6.50 -26.85 -22.81
N ASP A 712 7.55 -27.11 -22.03
CA ASP A 712 7.76 -28.39 -21.33
C ASP A 712 7.04 -28.38 -19.97
N TRP A 713 5.72 -28.54 -20.03
CA TRP A 713 4.84 -28.46 -18.85
C TRP A 713 5.13 -29.52 -17.80
N GLN A 714 5.58 -30.71 -18.21
CA GLN A 714 5.84 -31.82 -17.31
C GLN A 714 7.07 -31.55 -16.44
N LYS A 715 8.19 -31.11 -17.04
CA LYS A 715 9.37 -30.71 -16.27
C LYS A 715 9.09 -29.48 -15.43
N SER A 716 8.36 -28.51 -15.98
CA SER A 716 7.96 -27.32 -15.24
C SER A 716 7.21 -27.66 -13.94
N ALA A 717 6.19 -28.52 -14.03
CA ALA A 717 5.44 -28.99 -12.86
C ALA A 717 6.33 -29.75 -11.85
N ALA A 718 7.25 -30.60 -12.33
CA ALA A 718 8.13 -31.38 -11.46
C ALA A 718 9.08 -30.49 -10.65
N HIS A 719 9.68 -29.47 -11.28
CA HIS A 719 10.52 -28.48 -10.60
C HIS A 719 9.71 -27.63 -9.62
N LEU A 720 8.52 -27.18 -10.01
CA LEU A 720 7.67 -26.38 -9.12
C LEU A 720 7.18 -27.16 -7.89
N GLN A 721 6.94 -28.48 -8.03
CA GLN A 721 6.65 -29.35 -6.89
C GLN A 721 7.82 -29.47 -5.90
N LYS A 722 9.07 -29.35 -6.36
CA LYS A 722 10.23 -29.28 -5.47
C LYS A 722 10.29 -27.93 -4.76
N SER A 723 10.07 -26.83 -5.48
CA SER A 723 9.94 -25.48 -4.90
C SER A 723 8.88 -25.46 -3.78
N LEU A 724 7.69 -26.01 -4.04
CA LEU A 724 6.59 -26.09 -3.07
C LEU A 724 7.02 -26.74 -1.74
N ARG A 725 7.80 -27.82 -1.77
CA ARG A 725 8.29 -28.46 -0.54
C ARG A 725 9.20 -27.55 0.27
N VAL A 726 10.08 -26.80 -0.40
CA VAL A 726 10.97 -25.83 0.24
C VAL A 726 10.16 -24.69 0.87
N VAL A 727 9.18 -24.17 0.13
CA VAL A 727 8.30 -23.09 0.60
C VAL A 727 7.44 -23.54 1.78
N GLU A 728 6.92 -24.78 1.75
CA GLU A 728 6.11 -25.34 2.83
C GLU A 728 6.93 -25.51 4.12
N VAL A 729 8.15 -26.05 4.02
CA VAL A 729 9.04 -26.23 5.18
C VAL A 729 9.39 -24.88 5.81
N ARG A 730 9.61 -23.85 4.99
CA ARG A 730 10.01 -22.52 5.48
C ARG A 730 8.82 -21.73 6.03
N HIS A 731 7.73 -21.64 5.28
CA HIS A 731 6.62 -20.72 5.56
C HIS A 731 5.39 -21.39 6.17
N GLY A 732 5.29 -22.71 6.09
CA GLY A 732 4.12 -23.49 6.49
C GLY A 732 3.06 -23.58 5.39
N PRO A 733 2.16 -24.58 5.47
CA PRO A 733 1.19 -24.93 4.42
C PRO A 733 0.11 -23.86 4.21
N SER A 734 -0.15 -23.01 5.20
CA SER A 734 -1.19 -21.97 5.15
C SER A 734 -0.64 -20.57 4.84
N SER A 735 0.60 -20.48 4.36
CA SER A 735 1.25 -19.21 4.04
C SER A 735 0.81 -18.62 2.70
N VAL A 736 0.97 -17.30 2.55
CA VAL A 736 0.72 -16.60 1.28
C VAL A 736 1.70 -17.08 0.20
N GLU A 737 2.96 -17.36 0.59
CA GLU A 737 3.97 -17.94 -0.28
C GLU A 737 3.53 -19.28 -0.87
N MET A 738 2.99 -20.18 -0.04
CA MET A 738 2.41 -21.44 -0.52
C MET A 738 1.25 -21.20 -1.49
N GLY A 739 0.39 -20.23 -1.21
CA GLY A 739 -0.69 -19.84 -2.12
C GLY A 739 -0.18 -19.38 -3.49
N HIS A 740 0.89 -18.60 -3.55
CA HIS A 740 1.50 -18.15 -4.80
C HIS A 740 2.09 -19.30 -5.61
N GLU A 741 2.84 -20.20 -4.98
CA GLU A 741 3.44 -21.36 -5.65
C GLU A 741 2.37 -22.34 -6.16
N LEU A 742 1.31 -22.58 -5.38
CA LEU A 742 0.18 -23.40 -5.81
C LEU A 742 -0.57 -22.77 -6.99
N PHE A 743 -0.69 -21.44 -7.02
CA PHE A 743 -1.30 -20.73 -8.13
C PHE A 743 -0.47 -20.86 -9.42
N LYS A 744 0.87 -20.74 -9.34
CA LYS A 744 1.77 -21.03 -10.48
C LYS A 744 1.59 -22.47 -10.98
N LEU A 745 1.46 -23.44 -10.07
CA LEU A 745 1.28 -24.85 -10.42
C LEU A 745 -0.06 -25.07 -11.14
N ALA A 746 -1.13 -24.42 -10.67
CA ALA A 746 -2.42 -24.44 -11.33
C ALA A 746 -2.35 -23.85 -12.75
N GLN A 747 -1.59 -22.76 -12.96
CA GLN A 747 -1.36 -22.19 -14.29
C GLN A 747 -0.62 -23.16 -15.22
N ILE A 748 0.41 -23.85 -14.72
CA ILE A 748 1.15 -24.85 -15.50
C ILE A 748 0.22 -25.98 -15.96
N PHE A 749 -0.60 -26.52 -15.06
CA PHE A 749 -1.56 -27.57 -15.42
C PHE A 749 -2.64 -27.08 -16.39
N PHE A 750 -3.18 -25.88 -16.16
CA PHE A 750 -4.16 -25.28 -17.06
C PHE A 750 -3.61 -25.06 -18.47
N ASN A 751 -2.41 -24.49 -18.59
CA ASN A 751 -1.77 -24.24 -19.88
C ASN A 751 -1.34 -25.54 -20.59
N GLY A 752 -0.85 -26.52 -19.83
CA GLY A 752 -0.43 -27.83 -20.37
C GLY A 752 -1.59 -28.62 -20.96
N THR A 753 -2.75 -28.64 -20.30
CA THR A 753 -3.96 -29.32 -20.83
C THR A 753 -4.49 -28.67 -22.10
N HIS A 754 -4.50 -27.34 -22.17
CA HIS A 754 -4.90 -26.60 -23.38
C HIS A 754 -3.95 -26.84 -24.57
N HIS A 755 -2.65 -27.02 -24.32
CA HIS A 755 -1.70 -27.33 -25.39
C HIS A 755 -1.97 -28.71 -26.02
N HIS A 756 -2.27 -29.72 -25.20
CA HIS A 756 -2.63 -31.06 -25.69
C HIS A 756 -3.93 -31.07 -26.53
N LEU A 757 -4.92 -30.25 -26.17
CA LEU A 757 -6.17 -30.14 -26.92
C LEU A 757 -5.97 -29.42 -28.28
N LYS A 758 -5.08 -28.43 -28.36
CA LYS A 758 -4.75 -27.74 -29.62
C LYS A 758 -3.84 -28.56 -30.55
N SER A 759 -3.01 -29.45 -30.01
CA SER A 759 -2.17 -30.35 -30.83
C SER A 759 -2.92 -31.57 -31.35
N SER A 760 -4.13 -31.81 -30.86
CA SER A 760 -4.99 -32.95 -31.23
C SER A 760 -6.12 -32.58 -32.21
N CYS A 761 -6.26 -31.30 -32.55
CA CYS A 761 -7.09 -30.76 -33.63
C CYS A 761 -6.18 -30.31 -34.77
#